data_AF-A0A7L9SQG6-F1
#
_entry.id   AF-A0A7L9SQG6-F1
#
_cell.length_a   1.000
_cell.length_b   1.000
_cell.length_c   1.000
_cell.angle_alpha   90.00
_cell.angle_beta   90.00
_cell.angle_gamma   90.00
#
_symmetry.space_group_name_H-M   'P 1'
#
loop_
_entity.id
_entity.type
_entity.pdbx_description
1 polymer ?
#
loop_
_entity_poly.entity_id
_entity_poly.type
_entity_poly.pdbx_seq_one_letter_code
_entity_poly.pdbx_strand_id
1 'polypeptide(L)'
;MMDDYIPTAQRPKAESNTPSAPRTPSQNMLQRHWPLICVALVLVAALAVTGAGLLHRMQTRNSTTFADGTMSTDFDYTTIALDDDPQRYYSISDGTVPALDDLSQSTMDSMFPSAAVFEYPDGTYFTPLRLDERGVLYGEAKPSDDAQADTATQTNRLSLGAYDLAQQSFSMLAEKTDASTYETYRIAAASEGHALVELSDQHNQTSTYTLYDLDEGTSRELLSSTLMPNLHTTAAFFDADGVMLNRFDPEAEHYILEYHDFQGGVTPVERGNCSKAVKLGELWYYVLSDTATGESRLVELNVRNHTKTVLASTADGDRLGQPAMGGDSLFVPLIANGGVQIWRVAVADRTITPLLSLDVMEDDLQANERFLAWTGTPLVEGRNRLQTVLLDLETMTVLSQDNGGIYLSPDSLAWVRYKQPDASIAKGEVYTDRNSEIRYVRDMEQAVDPRQDSSHSAKPDDGADDSSSSHDADGNGSADGDTAGGDTDGNDTDGNNGTNDGSSDAQPNGGDQTQSVRLSVPTMLQDSNDWCGPAALQSVLRYKGIDVSQSTLAAELNTKPVTGTEYVDLARVANAYLFGVADANPSGAGYHVQTIAFGDTSVQTAQLFEQRVKTDMASNDPVFVAIDVAAMYDGFGHGNHMIVVTGYDTDANGAITHYRFIDSMRSVQDATYGGLKIVDAATMMRAIVTNEEPAYVW
;
A
#
# COMPACT_ATOMS: atom_id res chain seq x y z
N MET A 1 9.61 -4.43 -76.42
CA MET A 1 9.40 -3.12 -77.06
C MET A 1 9.78 -2.09 -76.03
N MET A 2 10.84 -1.34 -76.35
CA MET A 2 11.26 -0.05 -75.82
C MET A 2 11.18 0.21 -74.30
N ASP A 3 12.37 0.13 -73.69
CA ASP A 3 12.93 1.12 -72.77
C ASP A 3 12.69 2.58 -73.24
N ASP A 4 12.60 3.55 -72.33
CA ASP A 4 13.74 4.44 -72.01
C ASP A 4 13.34 5.78 -71.34
N TYR A 5 14.21 6.16 -70.40
CA TYR A 5 14.77 7.50 -70.15
C TYR A 5 14.10 8.61 -69.32
N ILE A 6 14.96 9.12 -68.44
CA ILE A 6 14.98 10.35 -67.63
C ILE A 6 15.50 11.53 -68.53
N PRO A 7 16.21 12.60 -68.09
CA PRO A 7 15.98 13.75 -67.18
C PRO A 7 16.27 15.16 -67.79
N THR A 8 16.17 16.20 -66.94
CA THR A 8 17.05 17.40 -66.79
C THR A 8 17.05 18.57 -67.80
N ALA A 9 17.10 19.81 -67.26
CA ALA A 9 18.15 20.79 -67.58
C ALA A 9 18.18 22.00 -66.60
N GLN A 10 19.40 22.45 -66.26
CA GLN A 10 19.76 23.63 -65.46
C GLN A 10 20.15 24.86 -66.33
N ARG A 11 19.86 26.08 -65.81
CA ARG A 11 20.61 27.39 -65.92
C ARG A 11 20.74 28.07 -67.31
N PRO A 12 20.96 29.42 -67.46
CA PRO A 12 21.75 30.34 -66.60
C PRO A 12 21.27 31.82 -66.42
N LYS A 13 22.12 32.58 -65.69
CA LYS A 13 22.14 34.01 -65.28
C LYS A 13 22.05 35.07 -66.41
N ALA A 14 21.59 36.30 -66.10
CA ALA A 14 22.38 37.55 -66.21
C ALA A 14 21.61 38.85 -65.79
N GLU A 15 22.21 39.57 -64.83
CA GLU A 15 22.33 41.01 -64.53
C GLU A 15 21.53 42.09 -65.29
N SER A 16 20.96 43.08 -64.58
CA SER A 16 21.55 44.45 -64.43
C SER A 16 20.59 45.53 -63.86
N ASN A 17 21.10 46.23 -62.82
CA ASN A 17 21.04 47.66 -62.47
C ASN A 17 19.75 48.54 -62.66
N THR A 18 19.19 48.96 -61.50
CA THR A 18 18.82 50.33 -61.00
C THR A 18 18.87 51.57 -61.93
N PRO A 19 18.39 52.79 -61.53
CA PRO A 19 17.31 53.23 -60.61
C PRO A 19 16.47 54.44 -61.14
N SER A 20 15.34 54.82 -60.52
CA SER A 20 14.95 56.25 -60.34
C SER A 20 13.76 56.43 -59.37
N ALA A 21 13.95 57.29 -58.35
CA ALA A 21 12.90 57.93 -57.53
C ALA A 21 12.51 59.30 -58.16
N PRO A 22 11.80 60.24 -57.50
CA PRO A 22 10.67 60.17 -56.54
C PRO A 22 9.51 61.12 -56.96
N ARG A 23 8.36 61.07 -56.28
CA ARG A 23 7.46 62.24 -56.11
C ARG A 23 6.80 62.27 -54.73
N THR A 24 7.03 63.35 -54.01
CA THR A 24 6.29 63.95 -52.88
C THR A 24 6.36 65.48 -53.09
N PRO A 25 5.65 66.38 -52.37
CA PRO A 25 4.58 66.24 -51.35
C PRO A 25 3.45 67.31 -51.47
N SER A 26 2.44 67.26 -50.59
CA SER A 26 1.84 68.47 -49.96
C SER A 26 1.11 68.07 -48.68
N GLN A 27 1.66 68.33 -47.50
CA GLN A 27 1.47 69.55 -46.69
C GLN A 27 0.02 69.78 -46.24
N ASN A 28 -0.33 69.26 -45.04
CA ASN A 28 -0.81 70.04 -43.90
C ASN A 28 -1.51 69.13 -42.87
N MET A 29 -0.77 68.69 -41.86
CA MET A 29 -1.25 68.51 -40.47
C MET A 29 -0.06 68.08 -39.58
N LEU A 30 0.93 68.98 -39.48
CA LEU A 30 2.05 68.87 -38.53
C LEU A 30 2.09 70.18 -37.73
N GLN A 31 1.16 70.34 -36.79
CA GLN A 31 1.23 71.35 -35.73
C GLN A 31 0.22 71.05 -34.61
N ARG A 32 0.44 69.94 -33.90
CA ARG A 32 0.06 69.68 -32.50
C ARG A 32 0.80 68.39 -32.11
N HIS A 33 1.39 68.34 -30.92
CA HIS A 33 2.15 67.20 -30.33
C HIS A 33 3.69 67.20 -30.43
N TRP A 34 4.34 68.37 -30.55
CA TRP A 34 5.80 68.49 -30.34
C TRP A 34 6.32 68.38 -28.87
N PRO A 35 5.51 68.35 -27.78
CA PRO A 35 6.04 68.07 -26.43
C PRO A 35 6.13 66.58 -26.04
N LEU A 36 5.54 65.65 -26.81
CA LEU A 36 5.44 64.23 -26.42
C LEU A 36 6.57 63.34 -26.97
N ILE A 37 7.34 63.82 -27.95
CA ILE A 37 8.43 63.03 -28.58
C ILE A 37 9.77 63.20 -27.85
N CYS A 38 9.96 64.29 -27.10
CA CYS A 38 11.22 64.51 -26.35
C CYS A 38 11.29 63.76 -25.00
N VAL A 39 10.15 63.33 -24.43
CA VAL A 39 10.15 62.47 -23.22
C VAL A 39 10.45 61.01 -23.58
N ALA A 40 10.06 60.56 -24.78
CA ALA A 40 10.32 59.21 -25.26
C ALA A 40 11.81 58.95 -25.60
N LEU A 41 12.58 59.97 -26.01
CA LEU A 41 13.98 59.80 -26.39
C LEU A 41 14.99 59.88 -25.22
N VAL A 42 14.59 60.39 -24.05
CA VAL A 42 15.44 60.40 -22.85
C VAL A 42 15.26 59.12 -22.01
N LEU A 43 14.08 58.48 -22.05
CA LEU A 43 13.84 57.20 -21.36
C LEU A 43 14.49 55.99 -22.07
N VAL A 44 14.65 56.04 -23.40
CA VAL A 44 15.32 54.97 -24.16
C VAL A 44 16.86 54.99 -23.96
N ALA A 45 17.43 56.13 -23.56
CA ALA A 45 18.88 56.24 -23.29
C ALA A 45 19.27 55.89 -21.84
N ALA A 46 18.34 55.92 -20.87
CA ALA A 46 18.61 55.53 -19.48
C ALA A 46 18.43 54.02 -19.22
N LEU A 47 17.66 53.31 -20.05
CA LEU A 47 17.47 51.86 -19.96
C LEU A 47 18.57 51.02 -20.64
N ALA A 48 19.51 51.66 -21.36
CA ALA A 48 20.59 50.98 -22.06
C ALA A 48 21.91 50.85 -21.24
N VAL A 49 21.98 51.40 -20.02
CA VAL A 49 23.22 51.40 -19.19
C VAL A 49 23.12 50.51 -17.93
N THR A 50 21.95 49.94 -17.60
CA THR A 50 21.79 48.97 -16.49
C THR A 50 21.52 47.52 -16.95
N GLY A 51 21.61 47.25 -18.26
CA GLY A 51 21.29 45.95 -18.87
C GLY A 51 22.49 45.10 -19.33
N ALA A 52 23.72 45.41 -18.93
CA ALA A 52 24.93 44.68 -19.37
C ALA A 52 25.49 43.67 -18.34
N GLY A 53 24.83 43.50 -17.19
CA GLY A 53 25.27 42.59 -16.12
C GLY A 53 24.49 41.27 -15.99
N LEU A 54 23.46 41.03 -16.81
CA LEU A 54 22.52 39.92 -16.61
C LEU A 54 22.27 39.05 -17.86
N LEU A 55 23.23 39.00 -18.79
CA LEU A 55 23.12 38.29 -20.08
C LEU A 55 24.18 37.18 -20.20
N HIS A 56 24.36 36.38 -19.14
CA HIS A 56 25.13 35.12 -19.23
C HIS A 56 24.46 33.89 -18.58
N ARG A 57 23.14 33.92 -18.33
CA ARG A 57 22.34 32.73 -18.01
C ARG A 57 20.96 32.91 -18.60
N MET A 58 20.71 32.28 -19.75
CA MET A 58 19.41 31.80 -20.26
C MET A 58 19.56 31.54 -21.76
N GLN A 59 20.08 30.36 -22.08
CA GLN A 59 19.89 29.73 -23.38
C GLN A 59 19.42 28.29 -23.14
N THR A 60 18.12 28.15 -22.93
CA THR A 60 17.30 27.01 -23.36
C THR A 60 15.88 27.54 -23.53
N ARG A 61 15.52 27.92 -24.75
CA ARG A 61 14.15 28.14 -25.18
C ARG A 61 13.79 27.00 -26.11
N ASN A 62 13.10 25.99 -25.58
CA ASN A 62 12.08 25.27 -26.33
C ASN A 62 10.76 25.62 -25.66
N SER A 63 9.95 26.41 -26.36
CA SER A 63 8.61 26.78 -25.94
C SER A 63 7.64 26.17 -26.93
N THR A 64 7.00 25.08 -26.52
CA THR A 64 5.82 24.50 -27.17
C THR A 64 4.82 24.19 -26.07
N THR A 65 3.96 25.17 -25.76
CA THR A 65 2.75 24.97 -24.97
C THR A 65 1.60 24.70 -25.93
N PHE A 66 0.90 23.58 -25.75
CA PHE A 66 -0.38 23.32 -26.41
C PHE A 66 -1.54 23.76 -25.50
N ALA A 67 -2.65 24.15 -26.12
CA ALA A 67 -3.84 24.66 -25.45
C ALA A 67 -4.79 23.53 -24.96
N ASP A 68 -4.37 22.28 -25.08
CA ASP A 68 -5.18 21.07 -24.84
C ASP A 68 -4.92 20.41 -23.48
N GLY A 69 -3.90 20.82 -22.71
CA GLY A 69 -3.58 20.17 -21.42
C GLY A 69 -2.60 19.02 -21.52
N THR A 70 -2.04 18.78 -22.71
CA THR A 70 -0.92 17.86 -22.91
C THR A 70 0.31 18.35 -22.13
N MET A 71 1.00 17.43 -21.46
CA MET A 71 2.24 17.76 -20.76
C MET A 71 3.35 18.04 -21.79
N SER A 72 3.97 19.22 -21.75
CA SER A 72 5.14 19.51 -22.60
C SER A 72 6.31 18.66 -22.13
N THR A 73 6.80 17.75 -22.97
CA THR A 73 7.89 16.85 -22.57
C THR A 73 9.28 17.49 -22.53
N ASP A 74 9.40 18.71 -23.08
CA ASP A 74 10.62 19.52 -23.09
C ASP A 74 10.83 20.36 -21.81
N PHE A 75 9.94 20.28 -20.81
CA PHE A 75 9.97 21.18 -19.64
C PHE A 75 10.33 20.46 -18.33
N ASP A 76 11.33 20.94 -17.61
CA ASP A 76 11.71 20.41 -16.29
C ASP A 76 10.91 21.09 -15.16
N TYR A 77 9.86 20.41 -14.69
CA TYR A 77 8.97 20.92 -13.63
C TYR A 77 9.60 20.90 -12.24
N THR A 78 10.77 20.30 -12.08
CA THR A 78 11.51 20.27 -10.79
C THR A 78 12.08 21.65 -10.45
N THR A 79 12.16 22.54 -11.44
CA THR A 79 12.64 23.92 -11.28
C THR A 79 11.55 24.91 -10.85
N ILE A 80 10.29 24.50 -10.87
CA ILE A 80 9.16 25.33 -10.46
C ILE A 80 9.22 25.55 -8.95
N ALA A 81 9.09 26.80 -8.51
CA ALA A 81 8.98 27.13 -7.10
C ALA A 81 7.65 26.62 -6.54
N LEU A 82 7.71 25.98 -5.38
CA LEU A 82 6.53 25.57 -4.63
C LEU A 82 5.90 26.80 -3.96
N ASP A 83 4.66 27.13 -4.31
CA ASP A 83 3.86 28.17 -3.66
C ASP A 83 3.28 27.61 -2.35
N ASP A 84 4.04 27.81 -1.29
CA ASP A 84 3.76 27.33 0.07
C ASP A 84 3.37 28.49 0.99
N ASP A 85 2.26 29.16 0.66
CA ASP A 85 1.67 30.23 1.45
C ASP A 85 0.51 29.68 2.29
N PRO A 86 0.64 29.57 3.63
CA PRO A 86 -0.43 29.07 4.50
C PRO A 86 -1.75 29.84 4.39
N GLN A 87 -1.74 31.09 3.90
CA GLN A 87 -2.97 31.85 3.64
C GLN A 87 -3.77 31.33 2.44
N ARG A 88 -3.19 30.45 1.63
CA ARG A 88 -3.81 29.83 0.45
C ARG A 88 -4.23 28.38 0.67
N TYR A 89 -3.91 27.80 1.82
CA TYR A 89 -4.35 26.46 2.14
C TYR A 89 -5.87 26.37 2.09
N TYR A 90 -6.36 25.18 1.76
CA TYR A 90 -7.78 24.91 1.70
C TYR A 90 -8.35 24.94 3.12
N SER A 91 -9.58 25.42 3.25
CA SER A 91 -10.22 25.48 4.56
C SER A 91 -10.64 24.07 4.97
N ILE A 92 -10.16 23.63 6.13
CA ILE A 92 -10.61 22.38 6.75
C ILE A 92 -11.94 22.68 7.45
N SER A 93 -12.97 21.90 7.16
CA SER A 93 -14.28 22.04 7.80
C SER A 93 -14.23 21.51 9.24
N ASP A 94 -14.83 22.27 10.16
CA ASP A 94 -15.00 21.85 11.55
C ASP A 94 -16.23 20.95 11.68
N GLY A 95 -16.11 19.83 12.38
CA GLY A 95 -17.22 18.92 12.59
C GLY A 95 -16.86 17.67 13.38
N THR A 96 -17.87 16.94 13.83
CA THR A 96 -17.68 15.59 14.37
C THR A 96 -17.41 14.65 13.22
N VAL A 97 -16.26 13.97 13.26
CA VAL A 97 -15.90 12.93 12.30
C VAL A 97 -16.39 11.60 12.85
N PRO A 98 -17.26 10.86 12.13
CA PRO A 98 -17.70 9.54 12.60
C PRO A 98 -16.53 8.56 12.65
N ALA A 99 -16.56 7.61 13.57
CA ALA A 99 -15.72 6.43 13.50
C ALA A 99 -16.34 5.39 12.54
N LEU A 100 -15.53 4.48 12.00
CA LEU A 100 -16.01 3.41 11.13
C LEU A 100 -17.12 2.56 11.78
N ASP A 101 -16.99 2.28 13.07
CA ASP A 101 -17.96 1.49 13.84
C ASP A 101 -19.31 2.21 14.07
N ASP A 102 -19.35 3.54 13.89
CA ASP A 102 -20.58 4.33 14.03
C ASP A 102 -21.45 4.29 12.76
N LEU A 103 -20.92 3.81 11.64
CA LEU A 103 -21.61 3.79 10.35
C LEU A 103 -22.58 2.62 10.23
N SER A 104 -23.62 2.80 9.41
CA SER A 104 -24.53 1.70 9.08
C SER A 104 -23.79 0.61 8.33
N GLN A 105 -24.12 -0.65 8.62
CA GLN A 105 -23.53 -1.80 7.96
C GLN A 105 -24.55 -2.50 7.05
N SER A 106 -24.07 -3.02 5.92
CA SER A 106 -24.82 -3.87 5.00
C SER A 106 -23.88 -4.93 4.40
N THR A 107 -24.38 -5.75 3.47
CA THR A 107 -23.56 -6.75 2.76
C THR A 107 -23.48 -6.45 1.27
N MET A 108 -22.37 -6.84 0.65
CA MET A 108 -22.18 -6.72 -0.81
C MET A 108 -23.32 -7.39 -1.60
N ASP A 109 -23.72 -8.61 -1.21
CA ASP A 109 -24.81 -9.34 -1.87
C ASP A 109 -26.17 -8.62 -1.74
N SER A 110 -26.42 -7.91 -0.63
CA SER A 110 -27.67 -7.17 -0.45
C SER A 110 -27.73 -5.88 -1.25
N MET A 111 -26.59 -5.20 -1.42
CA MET A 111 -26.50 -3.96 -2.18
C MET A 111 -26.42 -4.22 -3.69
N PHE A 112 -25.81 -5.35 -4.08
CA PHE A 112 -25.63 -5.72 -5.48
C PHE A 112 -26.23 -7.12 -5.77
N PRO A 113 -27.55 -7.31 -5.60
CA PRO A 113 -28.19 -8.61 -5.79
C PRO A 113 -28.14 -9.10 -7.25
N SER A 114 -27.90 -8.18 -8.20
CA SER A 114 -27.80 -8.47 -9.64
C SER A 114 -26.36 -8.45 -10.15
N ALA A 115 -25.36 -8.50 -9.28
CA ALA A 115 -23.96 -8.57 -9.70
C ALA A 115 -23.72 -9.82 -10.56
N ALA A 116 -23.04 -9.60 -11.69
CA ALA A 116 -22.69 -10.68 -12.60
C ALA A 116 -21.67 -11.61 -11.94
N VAL A 117 -21.78 -12.90 -12.24
CA VAL A 117 -20.97 -13.98 -11.68
C VAL A 117 -20.02 -14.50 -12.75
N PHE A 118 -18.74 -14.52 -12.43
CA PHE A 118 -17.69 -15.02 -13.29
C PHE A 118 -16.92 -16.13 -12.58
N GLU A 119 -16.88 -17.29 -13.22
CA GLU A 119 -16.02 -18.38 -12.78
C GLU A 119 -14.57 -18.05 -13.10
N TYR A 120 -13.66 -18.57 -12.28
CA TYR A 120 -12.24 -18.46 -12.54
C TYR A 120 -11.85 -19.24 -13.81
N PRO A 121 -10.78 -18.83 -14.52
CA PRO A 121 -10.35 -19.55 -15.71
C PRO A 121 -9.97 -21.00 -15.37
N ASP A 122 -10.50 -21.96 -16.14
CA ASP A 122 -10.27 -23.39 -15.93
C ASP A 122 -8.78 -23.71 -15.78
N GLY A 123 -8.44 -24.47 -14.72
CA GLY A 123 -7.07 -24.91 -14.48
C GLY A 123 -6.08 -23.77 -14.23
N THR A 124 -6.55 -22.59 -13.82
CA THR A 124 -5.72 -21.41 -13.55
C THR A 124 -5.97 -20.87 -12.15
N TYR A 125 -4.89 -20.69 -11.40
CA TYR A 125 -4.87 -19.85 -10.20
C TYR A 125 -4.67 -18.39 -10.64
N PHE A 126 -5.51 -17.47 -10.16
CA PHE A 126 -5.50 -16.07 -10.61
C PHE A 126 -5.72 -15.09 -9.45
N THR A 127 -4.67 -14.50 -8.89
CA THR A 127 -4.84 -13.48 -7.83
C THR A 127 -5.09 -12.10 -8.48
N PRO A 128 -6.30 -11.51 -8.39
CA PRO A 128 -6.53 -10.22 -9.01
C PRO A 128 -5.80 -9.11 -8.24
N LEU A 129 -5.35 -8.10 -8.96
CA LEU A 129 -4.56 -6.98 -8.45
C LEU A 129 -5.16 -5.63 -8.86
N ARG A 130 -5.77 -5.54 -10.05
CA ARG A 130 -6.26 -4.27 -10.60
C ARG A 130 -7.45 -4.49 -11.53
N LEU A 131 -8.40 -3.56 -11.51
CA LEU A 131 -9.50 -3.43 -12.47
C LEU A 131 -9.30 -2.14 -13.29
N ASP A 132 -9.49 -2.21 -14.61
CA ASP A 132 -9.47 -1.04 -15.51
C ASP A 132 -10.89 -0.56 -15.89
N GLU A 133 -10.98 0.51 -16.68
CA GLU A 133 -12.26 1.08 -17.14
C GLU A 133 -13.01 0.18 -18.14
N ARG A 134 -12.33 -0.81 -18.74
CA ARG A 134 -12.93 -1.75 -19.70
C ARG A 134 -13.60 -2.94 -19.02
N GLY A 135 -13.36 -3.12 -17.72
CA GLY A 135 -13.80 -4.29 -16.97
C GLY A 135 -12.84 -5.46 -17.07
N VAL A 136 -11.55 -5.19 -17.31
CA VAL A 136 -10.49 -6.21 -17.33
C VAL A 136 -9.83 -6.26 -15.96
N LEU A 137 -9.85 -7.46 -15.35
CA LEU A 137 -9.08 -7.74 -14.14
C LEU A 137 -7.69 -8.23 -14.51
N TYR A 138 -6.67 -7.60 -13.97
CA TYR A 138 -5.28 -8.01 -14.10
C TYR A 138 -4.81 -8.63 -12.80
N GLY A 139 -3.95 -9.65 -12.90
CA GLY A 139 -3.53 -10.38 -11.71
C GLY A 139 -2.45 -11.41 -11.98
N GLU A 140 -1.79 -11.85 -10.92
CA GLU A 140 -0.84 -12.96 -11.00
C GLU A 140 -1.55 -14.23 -11.45
N ALA A 141 -0.96 -14.94 -12.40
CA ALA A 141 -1.55 -16.14 -12.99
C ALA A 141 -0.54 -17.29 -13.05
N LYS A 142 -1.00 -18.49 -12.67
CA LYS A 142 -0.26 -19.75 -12.83
C LYS A 142 -1.25 -20.91 -13.04
N PRO A 143 -0.88 -21.99 -13.73
CA PRO A 143 -1.76 -23.15 -13.78
C PRO A 143 -2.00 -23.74 -12.40
N SER A 144 -3.18 -24.31 -12.20
CA SER A 144 -3.60 -24.94 -10.94
C SER A 144 -2.69 -26.09 -10.53
N ASP A 145 -2.09 -26.79 -11.50
CA ASP A 145 -1.22 -27.95 -11.26
C ASP A 145 0.16 -27.52 -10.72
N ASP A 146 0.61 -26.30 -11.05
CA ASP A 146 1.86 -25.71 -10.52
C ASP A 146 1.68 -25.22 -9.08
N ALA A 147 0.45 -25.00 -8.61
CA ALA A 147 0.17 -24.57 -7.24
C ALA A 147 0.40 -25.68 -6.18
N GLN A 148 0.50 -26.95 -6.59
CA GLN A 148 0.73 -28.11 -5.73
C GLN A 148 2.08 -28.83 -5.99
N ALA A 149 2.91 -28.34 -6.93
CA ALA A 149 4.10 -29.04 -7.37
C ALA A 149 5.32 -28.81 -6.46
N ASP A 150 5.96 -29.91 -6.10
CA ASP A 150 7.13 -30.04 -5.24
C ASP A 150 8.37 -29.32 -5.83
N THR A 151 9.01 -28.50 -4.98
CA THR A 151 10.09 -27.52 -5.20
C THR A 151 11.40 -28.00 -5.83
N ALA A 152 11.49 -29.22 -6.37
CA ALA A 152 12.78 -29.82 -6.73
C ALA A 152 13.15 -29.76 -8.22
N THR A 153 12.21 -29.56 -9.16
CA THR A 153 12.51 -29.66 -10.61
C THR A 153 11.73 -28.74 -11.56
N GLN A 154 10.88 -27.85 -11.08
CA GLN A 154 10.17 -26.91 -11.96
C GLN A 154 10.99 -25.64 -12.20
N THR A 155 11.12 -25.27 -13.47
CA THR A 155 11.44 -23.89 -13.85
C THR A 155 10.35 -22.99 -13.31
N ASN A 156 10.70 -22.14 -12.33
CA ASN A 156 9.78 -21.14 -11.79
C ASN A 156 9.22 -20.31 -12.94
N ARG A 157 7.89 -20.24 -13.01
CA ARG A 157 7.18 -19.41 -13.96
C ARG A 157 6.53 -18.25 -13.24
N LEU A 158 6.75 -17.05 -13.76
CA LEU A 158 5.99 -15.86 -13.42
C LEU A 158 5.07 -15.53 -14.58
N SER A 159 3.79 -15.32 -14.29
CA SER A 159 2.85 -14.88 -15.31
C SER A 159 1.86 -13.85 -14.76
N LEU A 160 1.50 -12.91 -15.62
CA LEU A 160 0.49 -11.90 -15.37
C LEU A 160 -0.66 -12.14 -16.36
N GLY A 161 -1.86 -12.39 -15.83
CA GLY A 161 -3.06 -12.62 -16.62
C GLY A 161 -3.96 -11.39 -16.70
N ALA A 162 -4.77 -11.36 -17.74
CA ALA A 162 -5.84 -10.40 -17.96
C ALA A 162 -7.16 -11.17 -18.17
N TYR A 163 -8.14 -10.92 -17.31
CA TYR A 163 -9.48 -11.48 -17.40
C TYR A 163 -10.47 -10.38 -17.79
N ASP A 164 -10.86 -10.36 -19.07
CA ASP A 164 -11.94 -9.51 -19.56
C ASP A 164 -13.28 -10.05 -19.07
N LEU A 165 -13.86 -9.37 -18.08
CA LEU A 165 -15.14 -9.76 -17.48
C LEU A 165 -16.32 -9.44 -18.40
N ALA A 166 -16.20 -8.47 -19.32
CA ALA A 166 -17.26 -8.21 -20.27
C ALA A 166 -17.34 -9.31 -21.34
N GLN A 167 -16.20 -9.84 -21.77
CA GLN A 167 -16.09 -10.86 -22.82
C GLN A 167 -15.98 -12.29 -22.28
N GLN A 168 -15.83 -12.48 -20.96
CA GLN A 168 -15.54 -13.78 -20.35
C GLN A 168 -14.31 -14.45 -20.96
N SER A 169 -13.27 -13.67 -21.22
CA SER A 169 -12.06 -14.18 -21.88
C SER A 169 -10.83 -13.91 -21.03
N PHE A 170 -9.97 -14.92 -20.94
CA PHE A 170 -8.73 -14.85 -20.18
C PHE A 170 -7.53 -14.99 -21.11
N SER A 171 -6.53 -14.13 -20.93
CA SER A 171 -5.29 -14.13 -21.70
C SER A 171 -4.08 -13.91 -20.81
N MET A 172 -2.92 -14.43 -21.23
CA MET A 172 -1.64 -14.09 -20.62
C MET A 172 -1.12 -12.80 -21.20
N LEU A 173 -0.88 -11.81 -20.34
CA LEU A 173 -0.27 -10.54 -20.71
C LEU A 173 1.25 -10.65 -20.72
N ALA A 174 1.83 -11.27 -19.70
CA ALA A 174 3.27 -11.49 -19.57
C ALA A 174 3.56 -12.88 -19.01
N GLU A 175 4.63 -13.51 -19.48
CA GLU A 175 5.10 -14.81 -18.99
C GLU A 175 6.64 -14.86 -19.04
N LYS A 176 7.25 -15.37 -17.97
CA LYS A 176 8.66 -15.70 -17.88
C LYS A 176 8.79 -17.13 -17.38
N THR A 177 9.34 -18.02 -18.21
CA THR A 177 9.41 -19.47 -17.94
C THR A 177 10.68 -19.92 -17.25
N ASP A 178 11.62 -19.02 -16.97
CA ASP A 178 12.93 -19.26 -16.34
C ASP A 178 13.17 -18.28 -15.20
N ALA A 179 12.12 -17.91 -14.49
CA ALA A 179 12.20 -16.96 -13.40
C ALA A 179 13.01 -17.53 -12.23
N SER A 180 13.69 -16.67 -11.48
CA SER A 180 14.23 -17.01 -10.17
C SER A 180 13.13 -16.94 -9.11
N THR A 181 13.38 -17.46 -7.91
CA THR A 181 12.50 -17.27 -6.74
C THR A 181 12.45 -15.82 -6.25
N TYR A 182 13.33 -14.95 -6.74
CA TYR A 182 13.48 -13.55 -6.32
C TYR A 182 12.89 -12.55 -7.33
N GLU A 183 12.35 -13.06 -8.44
CA GLU A 183 11.68 -12.26 -9.45
C GLU A 183 10.16 -12.22 -9.18
N THR A 184 9.53 -11.07 -9.43
CA THR A 184 8.07 -10.89 -9.28
C THR A 184 7.52 -9.98 -10.37
N TYR A 185 6.33 -10.31 -10.90
CA TYR A 185 5.56 -9.39 -11.73
C TYR A 185 4.60 -8.58 -10.86
N ARG A 186 4.47 -7.29 -11.17
CA ARG A 186 3.44 -6.43 -10.61
C ARG A 186 2.82 -5.56 -11.68
N ILE A 187 1.54 -5.23 -11.52
CA ILE A 187 0.88 -4.24 -12.35
C ILE A 187 0.93 -2.88 -11.63
N ALA A 188 1.74 -1.95 -12.14
CA ALA A 188 1.92 -0.63 -11.55
C ALA A 188 0.74 0.31 -11.86
N ALA A 189 0.13 0.14 -13.05
CA ALA A 189 -1.10 0.79 -13.46
C ALA A 189 -1.74 0.05 -14.64
N ALA A 190 -3.05 0.22 -14.82
CA ALA A 190 -3.79 -0.14 -16.01
C ALA A 190 -4.84 0.94 -16.28
N SER A 191 -5.07 1.24 -17.54
CA SER A 191 -6.15 2.10 -18.03
C SER A 191 -6.61 1.63 -19.41
N GLU A 192 -7.60 2.29 -19.99
CA GLU A 192 -8.12 1.97 -21.31
C GLU A 192 -6.99 1.88 -22.35
N GLY A 193 -6.76 0.66 -22.84
CA GLY A 193 -5.80 0.35 -23.89
C GLY A 193 -4.34 0.20 -23.43
N HIS A 194 -4.01 0.47 -22.17
CA HIS A 194 -2.62 0.45 -21.71
C HIS A 194 -2.43 -0.25 -20.35
N ALA A 195 -1.30 -0.94 -20.19
CA ALA A 195 -0.87 -1.47 -18.90
C ALA A 195 0.62 -1.22 -18.67
N LEU A 196 0.99 -0.85 -17.44
CA LEU A 196 2.38 -0.75 -17.02
C LEU A 196 2.70 -1.89 -16.07
N VAL A 197 3.62 -2.76 -16.49
CA VAL A 197 4.04 -3.94 -15.73
C VAL A 197 5.47 -3.76 -15.27
N GLU A 198 5.70 -4.01 -13.98
CA GLU A 198 7.01 -4.07 -13.35
C GLU A 198 7.44 -5.54 -13.23
N LEU A 199 8.66 -5.84 -13.65
CA LEU A 199 9.38 -7.07 -13.32
C LEU A 199 10.52 -6.69 -12.38
N SER A 200 10.36 -6.98 -11.09
CA SER A 200 11.38 -6.74 -10.07
C SER A 200 12.17 -8.02 -9.82
N ASP A 201 13.50 -7.93 -9.80
CA ASP A 201 14.44 -8.97 -9.39
C ASP A 201 15.16 -8.51 -8.13
N GLN A 202 14.79 -9.08 -6.99
CA GLN A 202 15.35 -8.70 -5.69
C GLN A 202 16.80 -9.18 -5.52
N HIS A 203 17.18 -10.29 -6.16
CA HIS A 203 18.53 -10.83 -6.06
C HIS A 203 19.53 -9.94 -6.79
N ASN A 204 19.17 -9.50 -7.99
CA ASN A 204 20.00 -8.62 -8.81
C ASN A 204 19.73 -7.13 -8.55
N GLN A 205 18.75 -6.80 -7.69
CA GLN A 205 18.34 -5.44 -7.36
C GLN A 205 17.98 -4.62 -8.61
N THR A 206 17.20 -5.20 -9.50
CA THR A 206 16.77 -4.55 -10.75
C THR A 206 15.25 -4.54 -10.89
N SER A 207 14.73 -3.49 -11.53
CA SER A 207 13.32 -3.44 -11.94
C SER A 207 13.21 -2.97 -13.38
N THR A 208 12.50 -3.73 -14.21
CA THR A 208 12.19 -3.37 -15.59
C THR A 208 10.71 -3.05 -15.72
N TYR A 209 10.41 -1.91 -16.32
CA TYR A 209 9.06 -1.41 -16.50
C TYR A 209 8.68 -1.53 -17.96
N THR A 210 7.68 -2.35 -18.26
CA THR A 210 7.20 -2.61 -19.62
C THR A 210 5.83 -1.98 -19.80
N LEU A 211 5.72 -1.08 -20.78
CA LEU A 211 4.45 -0.52 -21.22
C LEU A 211 3.85 -1.43 -22.30
N TYR A 212 2.65 -1.92 -22.04
CA TYR A 212 1.83 -2.69 -22.98
C TYR A 212 0.78 -1.78 -23.62
N ASP A 213 0.71 -1.84 -24.93
CA ASP A 213 -0.45 -1.40 -25.71
C ASP A 213 -1.36 -2.63 -25.88
N LEU A 214 -2.47 -2.61 -25.16
CA LEU A 214 -3.42 -3.71 -25.08
C LEU A 214 -4.31 -3.80 -26.32
N ASP A 215 -4.47 -2.70 -27.05
CA ASP A 215 -5.30 -2.66 -28.25
C ASP A 215 -4.52 -3.18 -29.47
N GLU A 216 -3.24 -2.82 -29.57
CA GLU A 216 -2.34 -3.32 -30.60
C GLU A 216 -1.71 -4.68 -30.24
N GLY A 217 -1.77 -5.08 -28.97
CA GLY A 217 -1.12 -6.29 -28.46
C GLY A 217 0.42 -6.19 -28.54
N THR A 218 0.96 -4.98 -28.38
CA THR A 218 2.40 -4.71 -28.44
C THR A 218 2.93 -4.29 -27.08
N SER A 219 4.24 -4.35 -26.90
CA SER A 219 4.88 -3.94 -25.66
C SER A 219 6.24 -3.33 -25.94
N ARG A 220 6.65 -2.37 -25.10
CA ARG A 220 8.00 -1.82 -25.10
C ARG A 220 8.51 -1.62 -23.68
N GLU A 221 9.81 -1.77 -23.49
CA GLU A 221 10.44 -1.31 -22.25
C GLU A 221 10.29 0.22 -22.16
N LEU A 222 9.76 0.68 -21.03
CA LEU A 222 9.65 2.10 -20.69
C LEU A 222 10.94 2.60 -20.06
N LEU A 223 11.44 1.85 -19.07
CA LEU A 223 12.74 2.05 -18.44
C LEU A 223 13.18 0.80 -17.66
N SER A 224 14.44 0.77 -17.27
CA SER A 224 15.00 -0.19 -16.33
C SER A 224 15.81 0.54 -15.26
N SER A 225 15.76 0.05 -14.03
CA SER A 225 16.49 0.59 -12.87
C SER A 225 17.33 -0.51 -12.21
N THR A 226 18.43 -0.11 -11.59
CA THR A 226 19.37 -0.97 -10.85
C THR A 226 19.58 -0.42 -9.45
N LEU A 227 20.11 -1.21 -8.50
CA LEU A 227 20.26 -0.82 -7.09
C LEU A 227 18.90 -0.57 -6.41
N MET A 228 17.89 -1.32 -6.85
CA MET A 228 16.56 -1.27 -6.26
C MET A 228 16.58 -1.92 -4.88
N PRO A 229 15.91 -1.34 -3.87
CA PRO A 229 15.78 -1.99 -2.57
C PRO A 229 14.90 -3.23 -2.69
N ASN A 230 15.12 -4.22 -1.82
CA ASN A 230 14.41 -5.51 -1.86
C ASN A 230 12.88 -5.34 -1.77
N LEU A 231 12.42 -4.31 -1.05
CA LEU A 231 11.03 -3.92 -0.96
C LEU A 231 10.87 -2.51 -1.54
N HIS A 232 10.30 -2.43 -2.73
CA HIS A 232 9.78 -1.20 -3.32
C HIS A 232 8.41 -1.48 -3.94
N THR A 233 7.64 -0.43 -4.13
CA THR A 233 6.33 -0.45 -4.77
C THR A 233 6.28 0.70 -5.75
N THR A 234 6.34 0.38 -7.04
CA THR A 234 6.12 1.38 -8.08
C THR A 234 4.63 1.55 -8.30
N ALA A 235 4.20 2.80 -8.39
CA ALA A 235 2.81 3.14 -8.68
C ALA A 235 2.76 4.14 -9.83
N ALA A 236 1.69 4.08 -10.62
CA ALA A 236 1.54 4.98 -11.75
C ALA A 236 0.08 5.40 -11.96
N PHE A 237 -0.10 6.45 -12.75
CA PHE A 237 -1.40 6.93 -13.18
C PHE A 237 -1.34 7.33 -14.65
N PHE A 238 -2.22 6.76 -15.47
CA PHE A 238 -2.33 7.06 -16.89
C PHE A 238 -3.19 8.30 -17.13
N ASP A 239 -2.87 9.02 -18.20
CA ASP A 239 -3.83 9.89 -18.87
C ASP A 239 -3.86 9.58 -20.38
N ALA A 240 -4.49 10.44 -21.17
CA ALA A 240 -4.64 10.21 -22.61
C ALA A 240 -3.32 10.22 -23.39
N ASP A 241 -2.25 10.84 -22.86
CA ASP A 241 -1.02 11.12 -23.59
C ASP A 241 0.19 10.33 -23.05
N GLY A 242 0.07 9.75 -21.86
CA GLY A 242 1.17 9.06 -21.21
C GLY A 242 0.87 8.55 -19.81
N VAL A 243 1.94 8.38 -19.04
CA VAL A 243 1.91 7.83 -17.69
C VAL A 243 2.76 8.66 -16.73
N MET A 244 2.15 9.06 -15.62
CA MET A 244 2.86 9.64 -14.49
C MET A 244 3.35 8.51 -13.59
N LEU A 245 4.67 8.35 -13.51
CA LEU A 245 5.32 7.26 -12.79
C LEU A 245 5.88 7.76 -11.46
N ASN A 246 5.46 7.10 -10.37
CA ASN A 246 6.06 7.23 -9.05
C ASN A 246 6.97 6.02 -8.81
N ARG A 247 8.27 6.23 -8.97
CA ARG A 247 9.28 5.17 -8.84
C ARG A 247 10.30 5.54 -7.78
N PHE A 248 10.91 4.53 -7.19
CA PHE A 248 12.05 4.72 -6.31
C PHE A 248 13.26 5.18 -7.14
N ASP A 249 13.97 6.19 -6.66
CA ASP A 249 15.24 6.66 -7.21
C ASP A 249 16.39 6.20 -6.30
N PRO A 250 17.20 5.22 -6.71
CA PRO A 250 18.31 4.71 -5.92
C PRO A 250 19.38 5.75 -5.59
N GLU A 251 19.56 6.77 -6.43
CA GLU A 251 20.54 7.83 -6.16
C GLU A 251 20.06 8.80 -5.09
N ALA A 252 18.75 9.07 -5.06
CA ALA A 252 18.12 9.96 -4.09
C ALA A 252 17.66 9.24 -2.81
N GLU A 253 17.56 7.91 -2.86
CA GLU A 253 17.05 7.02 -1.80
C GLU A 253 15.58 7.30 -1.40
N HIS A 254 14.76 7.78 -2.34
CA HIS A 254 13.32 8.02 -2.12
C HIS A 254 12.52 7.98 -3.44
N TYR A 255 11.19 8.10 -3.34
CA TYR A 255 10.31 8.10 -4.50
C TYR A 255 10.23 9.47 -5.18
N ILE A 256 10.28 9.47 -6.51
CA ILE A 256 10.22 10.67 -7.36
C ILE A 256 9.05 10.57 -8.34
N LEU A 257 8.72 11.68 -9.02
CA LEU A 257 7.74 11.67 -10.12
C LEU A 257 8.39 12.02 -11.44
N GLU A 258 8.13 11.19 -12.45
CA GLU A 258 8.51 11.42 -13.84
C GLU A 258 7.31 11.11 -14.74
N TYR A 259 7.08 11.94 -15.75
CA TYR A 259 6.06 11.70 -16.75
C TYR A 259 6.69 11.11 -17.99
N HIS A 260 6.12 10.01 -18.49
CA HIS A 260 6.53 9.38 -19.73
C HIS A 260 5.40 9.47 -20.74
N ASP A 261 5.64 10.18 -21.85
CA ASP A 261 4.67 10.20 -22.94
C ASP A 261 4.72 8.89 -23.75
N PHE A 262 3.64 8.59 -24.46
CA PHE A 262 3.58 7.39 -25.29
C PHE A 262 4.53 7.42 -26.48
N GLN A 263 5.02 8.60 -26.89
CA GLN A 263 6.00 8.80 -27.96
C GLN A 263 7.46 8.57 -27.50
N GLY A 264 7.69 8.34 -26.20
CA GLY A 264 9.00 8.06 -25.61
C GLY A 264 9.70 9.27 -24.98
N GLY A 265 9.06 10.44 -24.90
CA GLY A 265 9.55 11.57 -24.14
C GLY A 265 9.45 11.33 -22.63
N VAL A 266 10.41 11.85 -21.88
CA VAL A 266 10.50 11.72 -20.42
C VAL A 266 10.68 13.09 -19.79
N THR A 267 9.91 13.36 -18.75
CA THR A 267 9.81 14.69 -18.16
C THR A 267 9.90 14.60 -16.65
N PRO A 268 10.95 15.15 -16.03
CA PRO A 268 11.05 15.22 -14.58
C PRO A 268 9.94 16.11 -13.99
N VAL A 269 9.22 15.58 -13.00
CA VAL A 269 8.11 16.28 -12.36
C VAL A 269 8.42 16.68 -10.93
N GLU A 270 8.89 15.74 -10.12
CA GLU A 270 9.25 15.97 -8.72
C GLU A 270 10.50 15.16 -8.34
N ARG A 271 11.43 15.79 -7.62
CA ARG A 271 12.66 15.15 -7.14
C ARG A 271 12.68 14.97 -5.63
N GLY A 272 11.78 15.62 -4.88
CA GLY A 272 11.58 15.32 -3.48
C GLY A 272 10.79 14.02 -3.27
N ASN A 273 10.91 13.42 -2.09
CA ASN A 273 10.16 12.21 -1.75
C ASN A 273 8.65 12.45 -1.89
N CYS A 274 7.98 11.71 -2.76
CA CYS A 274 6.58 11.95 -3.08
C CYS A 274 5.79 10.66 -3.32
N SER A 275 4.47 10.77 -3.13
CA SER A 275 3.52 9.70 -3.44
C SER A 275 3.26 9.58 -4.93
N LYS A 276 2.51 8.53 -5.31
CA LYS A 276 1.77 8.49 -6.57
C LYS A 276 0.98 9.79 -6.79
N ALA A 277 0.99 10.28 -8.02
CA ALA A 277 0.13 11.38 -8.43
C ALA A 277 -1.17 10.86 -9.05
N VAL A 278 -2.25 11.61 -8.88
CA VAL A 278 -3.54 11.38 -9.55
C VAL A 278 -3.94 12.63 -10.33
N LYS A 279 -4.66 12.44 -11.44
CA LYS A 279 -5.12 13.55 -12.29
C LYS A 279 -6.60 13.79 -12.08
N LEU A 280 -6.99 14.98 -11.62
CA LEU A 280 -8.40 15.40 -11.54
C LEU A 280 -8.62 16.60 -12.47
N GLY A 281 -9.39 16.37 -13.53
CA GLY A 281 -9.51 17.31 -14.64
C GLY A 281 -8.16 17.53 -15.33
N GLU A 282 -7.68 18.77 -15.30
CA GLU A 282 -6.43 19.20 -15.97
C GLU A 282 -5.24 19.32 -15.00
N LEU A 283 -5.46 18.98 -13.73
CA LEU A 283 -4.53 19.22 -12.64
C LEU A 283 -4.06 17.89 -12.07
N TRP A 284 -2.80 17.87 -11.65
CA TRP A 284 -2.16 16.73 -11.02
C TRP A 284 -2.03 16.97 -9.52
N TYR A 285 -2.24 15.94 -8.72
CA TYR A 285 -2.20 16.03 -7.27
C TYR A 285 -1.35 14.91 -6.71
N TYR A 286 -0.46 15.23 -5.78
CA TYR A 286 0.41 14.28 -5.10
C TYR A 286 0.76 14.78 -3.72
N VAL A 287 1.27 13.91 -2.86
CA VAL A 287 1.80 14.27 -1.56
C VAL A 287 3.32 14.35 -1.65
N LEU A 288 3.89 15.49 -1.24
CA LEU A 288 5.32 15.69 -1.04
C LEU A 288 5.64 15.46 0.43
N SER A 289 6.62 14.63 0.74
CA SER A 289 7.03 14.28 2.10
C SER A 289 8.46 14.72 2.36
N ASP A 290 8.70 15.32 3.52
CA ASP A 290 10.04 15.60 4.03
C ASP A 290 10.40 14.54 5.07
N THR A 291 11.36 13.69 4.73
CA THR A 291 11.79 12.58 5.59
C THR A 291 12.54 13.06 6.84
N ALA A 292 13.15 14.25 6.80
CA ALA A 292 13.92 14.79 7.90
C ALA A 292 13.01 15.42 8.97
N THR A 293 11.95 16.10 8.56
CA THR A 293 10.99 16.73 9.48
C THR A 293 9.78 15.85 9.79
N GLY A 294 9.49 14.90 8.91
CA GLY A 294 8.26 14.10 8.94
C GLY A 294 7.03 14.85 8.41
N GLU A 295 7.19 16.09 7.94
CA GLU A 295 6.10 16.89 7.36
C GLU A 295 5.68 16.33 5.99
N SER A 296 4.43 16.56 5.64
CA SER A 296 3.88 16.21 4.33
C SER A 296 2.95 17.30 3.81
N ARG A 297 2.92 17.48 2.50
CA ARG A 297 2.18 18.54 1.81
C ARG A 297 1.38 17.96 0.66
N LEU A 298 0.09 18.24 0.60
CA LEU A 298 -0.73 17.97 -0.58
C LEU A 298 -0.45 19.06 -1.61
N VAL A 299 0.10 18.66 -2.76
CA VAL A 299 0.54 19.58 -3.82
C VAL A 299 -0.37 19.43 -5.03
N GLU A 300 -0.83 20.56 -5.55
CA GLU A 300 -1.43 20.71 -6.87
C GLU A 300 -0.36 21.14 -7.86
N LEU A 301 -0.26 20.43 -8.98
CA LEU A 301 0.56 20.79 -10.14
C LEU A 301 -0.35 21.16 -11.31
N ASN A 302 -0.18 22.40 -11.77
CA ASN A 302 -0.78 22.88 -13.00
C ASN A 302 0.28 22.94 -14.11
N VAL A 303 0.15 22.00 -15.05
CA VAL A 303 1.10 21.83 -16.15
C VAL A 303 0.94 22.89 -17.25
N ARG A 304 -0.19 23.61 -17.31
CA ARG A 304 -0.42 24.64 -18.33
C ARG A 304 0.24 25.97 -17.99
N ASN A 305 0.27 26.34 -16.71
CA ASN A 305 0.85 27.59 -16.24
C ASN A 305 2.18 27.40 -15.46
N HIS A 306 2.63 26.16 -15.30
CA HIS A 306 3.87 25.77 -14.62
C HIS A 306 3.87 26.23 -13.15
N THR A 307 2.79 25.98 -12.42
CA THR A 307 2.69 26.28 -10.98
C THR A 307 2.52 25.03 -10.14
N LYS A 308 3.21 25.01 -8.98
CA LYS A 308 2.98 24.05 -7.90
C LYS A 308 2.43 24.79 -6.69
N THR A 309 1.28 24.38 -6.16
CA THR A 309 0.61 25.04 -5.04
C THR A 309 0.40 24.04 -3.91
N VAL A 310 0.77 24.40 -2.68
CA VAL A 310 0.45 23.60 -1.50
C VAL A 310 -0.99 23.88 -1.08
N LEU A 311 -1.80 22.82 -1.05
CA LEU A 311 -3.22 22.88 -0.68
C LEU A 311 -3.41 22.67 0.83
N ALA A 312 -2.58 21.83 1.43
CA ALA A 312 -2.54 21.55 2.85
C ALA A 312 -1.15 21.03 3.24
N SER A 313 -0.78 21.24 4.49
CA SER A 313 0.45 20.71 5.10
C SER A 313 0.12 20.12 6.46
N THR A 314 0.84 19.07 6.84
CA THR A 314 0.82 18.55 8.21
C THR A 314 1.84 19.27 9.08
N ALA A 315 1.65 19.15 10.40
CA ALA A 315 2.59 19.54 11.44
C ALA A 315 2.71 18.39 12.46
N ASP A 316 3.71 18.43 13.33
CA ASP A 316 3.77 17.62 14.56
C ASP A 316 3.67 16.09 14.40
N GLY A 317 4.34 15.53 13.39
CA GLY A 317 4.46 14.07 13.20
C GLY A 317 3.30 13.41 12.45
N ASP A 318 2.25 14.18 12.12
CA ASP A 318 1.18 13.74 11.22
C ASP A 318 1.66 13.67 9.77
N ARG A 319 1.10 12.73 8.99
CA ARG A 319 1.50 12.45 7.61
C ARG A 319 0.30 12.25 6.70
N LEU A 320 0.35 12.83 5.51
CA LEU A 320 -0.59 12.57 4.45
C LEU A 320 -0.19 11.29 3.70
N GLY A 321 -1.16 10.42 3.48
CA GLY A 321 -1.04 9.22 2.66
C GLY A 321 -1.26 9.52 1.17
N GLN A 322 -1.19 8.47 0.35
CA GLN A 322 -1.37 8.61 -1.09
C GLN A 322 -2.79 9.07 -1.45
N PRO A 323 -2.95 10.05 -2.37
CA PRO A 323 -4.27 10.49 -2.79
C PRO A 323 -4.94 9.45 -3.72
N ALA A 324 -6.23 9.23 -3.51
CA ALA A 324 -7.11 8.55 -4.43
C ALA A 324 -8.08 9.56 -5.07
N MET A 325 -8.49 9.34 -6.32
CA MET A 325 -9.47 10.18 -7.00
C MET A 325 -10.82 9.46 -7.04
N GLY A 326 -11.90 10.17 -6.71
CA GLY A 326 -13.26 9.68 -6.90
C GLY A 326 -14.21 10.82 -7.28
N GLY A 327 -14.79 10.73 -8.48
CA GLY A 327 -15.62 11.80 -9.07
C GLY A 327 -14.86 13.13 -9.08
N ASP A 328 -15.51 14.19 -8.61
CA ASP A 328 -14.95 15.54 -8.53
C ASP A 328 -14.12 15.82 -7.26
N SER A 329 -13.68 14.78 -6.55
CA SER A 329 -12.98 14.91 -5.26
C SER A 329 -11.72 14.05 -5.18
N LEU A 330 -10.80 14.47 -4.32
CA LEU A 330 -9.68 13.63 -3.88
C LEU A 330 -9.99 13.08 -2.49
N PHE A 331 -9.51 11.88 -2.21
CA PHE A 331 -9.51 11.27 -0.89
C PHE A 331 -8.08 11.09 -0.43
N VAL A 332 -7.73 11.67 0.71
CA VAL A 332 -6.36 11.72 1.22
C VAL A 332 -6.35 11.25 2.67
N PRO A 333 -5.65 10.15 3.00
CA PRO A 333 -5.46 9.75 4.39
C PRO A 333 -4.62 10.79 5.14
N LEU A 334 -5.04 11.19 6.33
CA LEU A 334 -4.20 11.82 7.35
C LEU A 334 -3.89 10.77 8.40
N ILE A 335 -2.63 10.38 8.50
CA ILE A 335 -2.10 9.45 9.48
C ILE A 335 -1.56 10.28 10.64
N ALA A 336 -2.18 10.15 11.81
CA ALA A 336 -1.84 10.92 12.99
C ALA A 336 -1.57 10.00 14.18
N ASN A 337 -1.04 10.55 15.27
CA ASN A 337 -0.85 9.79 16.50
C ASN A 337 -2.20 9.27 17.05
N GLY A 338 -2.45 7.96 16.88
CA GLY A 338 -3.64 7.29 17.40
C GLY A 338 -4.71 6.93 16.37
N GLY A 339 -4.45 7.10 15.06
CA GLY A 339 -5.35 6.60 14.01
C GLY A 339 -5.15 7.26 12.65
N VAL A 340 -6.09 6.99 11.74
CA VAL A 340 -6.14 7.54 10.37
C VAL A 340 -7.45 8.27 10.16
N GLN A 341 -7.43 9.49 9.63
CA GLN A 341 -8.62 10.15 9.11
C GLN A 341 -8.59 10.13 7.58
N ILE A 342 -9.72 9.83 6.94
CA ILE A 342 -9.84 10.02 5.49
C ILE A 342 -10.38 11.42 5.24
N TRP A 343 -9.61 12.25 4.56
CA TRP A 343 -10.03 13.58 4.14
C TRP A 343 -10.61 13.54 2.73
N ARG A 344 -11.80 14.13 2.55
CA ARG A 344 -12.34 14.47 1.23
C ARG A 344 -11.92 15.89 0.87
N VAL A 345 -11.17 16.04 -0.21
CA VAL A 345 -10.72 17.33 -0.76
C VAL A 345 -11.63 17.69 -1.93
N ALA A 346 -12.53 18.65 -1.71
CA ALA A 346 -13.37 19.21 -2.76
C ALA A 346 -12.59 20.35 -3.44
N VAL A 347 -11.96 20.04 -4.58
CA VAL A 347 -11.05 20.96 -5.27
C VAL A 347 -11.75 22.23 -5.71
N ALA A 348 -12.96 22.11 -6.30
CA ALA A 348 -13.72 23.26 -6.79
C ALA A 348 -14.09 24.24 -5.67
N ASP A 349 -14.43 23.72 -4.48
CA ASP A 349 -14.84 24.52 -3.33
C ASP A 349 -13.67 24.97 -2.47
N ARG A 350 -12.46 24.45 -2.73
CA ARG A 350 -11.25 24.67 -1.93
C ARG A 350 -11.43 24.33 -0.45
N THR A 351 -12.13 23.22 -0.19
CA THR A 351 -12.41 22.74 1.16
C THR A 351 -11.90 21.32 1.38
N ILE A 352 -11.44 21.06 2.58
CA ILE A 352 -11.09 19.71 3.06
C ILE A 352 -12.11 19.34 4.13
N THR A 353 -12.75 18.18 3.99
CA THR A 353 -13.71 17.67 4.98
C THR A 353 -13.21 16.32 5.49
N PRO A 354 -12.86 16.20 6.78
CA PRO A 354 -12.61 14.90 7.40
C PRO A 354 -13.89 14.05 7.32
N LEU A 355 -13.83 12.96 6.56
CA LEU A 355 -14.98 12.12 6.22
C LEU A 355 -15.21 11.03 7.26
N LEU A 356 -14.12 10.39 7.71
CA LEU A 356 -14.17 9.18 8.51
C LEU A 356 -12.88 9.03 9.34
N SER A 357 -13.01 8.55 10.57
CA SER A 357 -11.88 8.14 11.42
C SER A 357 -11.76 6.62 11.47
N LEU A 358 -10.54 6.13 11.36
CA LEU A 358 -10.15 4.73 11.34
C LEU A 358 -9.06 4.49 12.39
N ASP A 359 -9.02 3.29 12.98
CA ASP A 359 -7.94 2.91 13.89
C ASP A 359 -6.65 2.60 13.13
N VAL A 360 -6.75 1.83 12.04
CA VAL A 360 -5.62 1.45 11.17
C VAL A 360 -6.08 1.39 9.72
N MET A 361 -5.20 1.85 8.83
CA MET A 361 -5.27 1.63 7.38
C MET A 361 -3.88 1.17 6.96
N GLU A 362 -3.79 0.07 6.19
CA GLU A 362 -2.48 -0.43 5.76
C GLU A 362 -2.04 0.20 4.44
N ASP A 363 -2.74 -0.11 3.34
CA ASP A 363 -2.47 0.45 2.03
C ASP A 363 -3.67 0.22 1.09
N ASP A 364 -3.59 0.74 -0.15
CA ASP A 364 -4.58 0.58 -1.24
C ASP A 364 -5.90 1.35 -1.08
N LEU A 365 -5.84 2.63 -0.69
CA LEU A 365 -6.99 3.50 -0.83
C LEU A 365 -7.37 3.63 -2.32
N GLN A 366 -8.53 3.09 -2.68
CA GLN A 366 -9.15 3.19 -3.99
C GLN A 366 -10.44 3.99 -3.86
N ALA A 367 -10.74 4.81 -4.85
CA ALA A 367 -11.97 5.58 -4.90
C ALA A 367 -12.54 5.56 -6.32
N ASN A 368 -13.86 5.67 -6.40
CA ASN A 368 -14.56 6.11 -7.59
C ASN A 368 -15.63 7.13 -7.19
N GLU A 369 -16.57 7.48 -8.08
CA GLU A 369 -17.56 8.53 -7.78
C GLU A 369 -18.47 8.21 -6.59
N ARG A 370 -18.70 6.92 -6.32
CA ARG A 370 -19.68 6.46 -5.33
C ARG A 370 -19.05 5.73 -4.15
N PHE A 371 -17.91 5.08 -4.35
CA PHE A 371 -17.34 4.19 -3.35
C PHE A 371 -15.91 4.52 -3.01
N LEU A 372 -15.57 4.17 -1.78
CA LEU A 372 -14.21 4.16 -1.25
C LEU A 372 -13.90 2.75 -0.78
N ALA A 373 -12.76 2.21 -1.21
CA ALA A 373 -12.27 0.91 -0.78
C ALA A 373 -10.87 1.03 -0.20
N TRP A 374 -10.59 0.28 0.85
CA TRP A 374 -9.26 0.18 1.46
C TRP A 374 -9.11 -1.12 2.21
N THR A 375 -7.88 -1.51 2.49
CA THR A 375 -7.57 -2.65 3.36
C THR A 375 -7.17 -2.15 4.74
N GLY A 376 -7.83 -2.66 5.79
CA GLY A 376 -7.61 -2.21 7.16
C GLY A 376 -8.03 -3.24 8.21
N THR A 377 -8.16 -2.80 9.47
CA THR A 377 -8.53 -3.65 10.60
C THR A 377 -9.84 -4.38 10.32
N PRO A 378 -9.93 -5.70 10.61
CA PRO A 378 -11.16 -6.46 10.42
C PRO A 378 -12.33 -5.87 11.23
N LEU A 379 -13.48 -5.72 10.56
CA LEU A 379 -14.75 -5.25 11.14
C LEU A 379 -15.57 -6.37 11.79
N VAL A 380 -15.15 -7.62 11.62
CA VAL A 380 -15.85 -8.81 12.11
C VAL A 380 -15.14 -9.35 13.34
N GLU A 381 -15.86 -9.46 14.45
CA GLU A 381 -15.37 -9.98 15.73
C GLU A 381 -14.77 -11.38 15.57
N GLY A 382 -13.52 -11.58 16.04
CA GLY A 382 -12.80 -12.85 15.95
C GLY A 382 -12.01 -13.10 14.64
N ARG A 383 -11.91 -12.11 13.74
CA ARG A 383 -11.04 -12.20 12.54
C ARG A 383 -9.62 -11.68 12.78
N ASN A 384 -8.63 -12.32 12.13
CA ASN A 384 -7.19 -11.99 12.20
C ASN A 384 -6.56 -11.53 10.87
N ARG A 385 -7.31 -11.59 9.77
CA ARG A 385 -6.84 -11.13 8.46
C ARG A 385 -7.39 -9.73 8.22
N LEU A 386 -6.60 -8.88 7.57
CA LEU A 386 -7.06 -7.58 7.10
C LEU A 386 -8.26 -7.78 6.19
N GLN A 387 -9.23 -6.88 6.35
CA GLN A 387 -10.45 -6.91 5.57
C GLN A 387 -10.41 -5.74 4.59
N THR A 388 -10.74 -6.03 3.34
CA THR A 388 -11.03 -4.96 2.39
C THR A 388 -12.44 -4.45 2.69
N VAL A 389 -12.52 -3.17 3.06
CA VAL A 389 -13.76 -2.47 3.37
C VAL A 389 -14.21 -1.71 2.15
N LEU A 390 -15.51 -1.71 1.87
CA LEU A 390 -16.12 -0.84 0.86
C LEU A 390 -17.13 0.08 1.55
N LEU A 391 -16.95 1.38 1.39
CA LEU A 391 -17.86 2.42 1.90
C LEU A 391 -18.63 3.02 0.73
N ASP A 392 -19.96 3.03 0.83
CA ASP A 392 -20.83 3.83 -0.04
C ASP A 392 -20.81 5.28 0.44
N LEU A 393 -20.25 6.18 -0.36
CA LEU A 393 -20.12 7.61 -0.06
C LEU A 393 -21.46 8.35 -0.06
N GLU A 394 -22.48 7.82 -0.73
CA GLU A 394 -23.81 8.44 -0.79
C GLU A 394 -24.59 8.19 0.50
N THR A 395 -24.62 6.93 0.94
CA THR A 395 -25.41 6.51 2.11
C THR A 395 -24.59 6.45 3.40
N MET A 396 -23.25 6.58 3.31
CA MET A 396 -22.32 6.34 4.41
C MET A 396 -22.50 4.94 5.03
N THR A 397 -22.75 3.95 4.18
CA THR A 397 -22.92 2.54 4.59
C THR A 397 -21.66 1.73 4.29
N VAL A 398 -21.20 1.00 5.30
CA VAL A 398 -20.08 0.06 5.19
C VAL A 398 -20.60 -1.29 4.70
N LEU A 399 -20.01 -1.80 3.62
CA LEU A 399 -20.37 -3.07 3.01
C LEU A 399 -19.39 -4.15 3.44
N SER A 400 -19.91 -5.09 4.22
CA SER A 400 -19.18 -6.27 4.64
C SER A 400 -19.17 -7.34 3.54
N GLN A 401 -18.03 -8.00 3.39
CA GLN A 401 -17.88 -9.24 2.66
C GLN A 401 -16.82 -10.15 3.31
N ASP A 402 -16.69 -11.36 2.78
CA ASP A 402 -15.58 -12.25 3.11
C ASP A 402 -14.23 -11.67 2.65
N ASN A 403 -13.14 -12.40 2.87
CA ASN A 403 -11.77 -11.88 2.70
C ASN A 403 -11.31 -11.76 1.23
N GLY A 404 -12.21 -11.74 0.26
CA GLY A 404 -11.84 -11.51 -1.13
C GLY A 404 -11.50 -10.04 -1.38
N GLY A 405 -10.57 -9.78 -2.29
CA GLY A 405 -10.20 -8.42 -2.68
C GLY A 405 -11.34 -7.67 -3.36
N ILE A 406 -11.28 -6.33 -3.25
CA ILE A 406 -12.18 -5.39 -3.92
C ILE A 406 -11.36 -4.50 -4.85
N TYR A 407 -11.88 -4.31 -6.07
CA TYR A 407 -11.20 -3.59 -7.13
C TYR A 407 -12.17 -2.60 -7.76
N LEU A 408 -11.79 -1.31 -7.76
CA LEU A 408 -12.60 -0.23 -8.31
C LEU A 408 -12.01 0.26 -9.63
N SER A 409 -12.88 0.49 -10.62
CA SER A 409 -12.66 1.41 -11.72
C SER A 409 -13.54 2.66 -11.53
N PRO A 410 -13.41 3.70 -12.37
CA PRO A 410 -14.26 4.89 -12.32
C PRO A 410 -15.76 4.59 -12.30
N ASP A 411 -16.22 3.56 -13.03
CA ASP A 411 -17.63 3.25 -13.28
C ASP A 411 -18.04 1.81 -12.90
N SER A 412 -17.09 1.00 -12.43
CA SER A 412 -17.32 -0.42 -12.16
C SER A 412 -16.64 -0.90 -10.88
N LEU A 413 -17.11 -2.06 -10.40
CA LEU A 413 -16.68 -2.70 -9.17
C LEU A 413 -16.58 -4.20 -9.44
N ALA A 414 -15.43 -4.78 -9.09
CA ALA A 414 -15.26 -6.22 -9.01
C ALA A 414 -14.85 -6.62 -7.60
N TRP A 415 -15.29 -7.79 -7.16
CA TRP A 415 -14.79 -8.38 -5.93
C TRP A 415 -14.70 -9.90 -6.04
N VAL A 416 -13.82 -10.48 -5.24
CA VAL A 416 -13.76 -11.93 -5.10
C VAL A 416 -14.74 -12.34 -4.00
N ARG A 417 -15.64 -13.27 -4.32
CA ARG A 417 -16.50 -13.92 -3.34
C ARG A 417 -15.99 -15.33 -3.11
N TYR A 418 -15.87 -15.71 -1.85
CA TYR A 418 -15.55 -17.09 -1.49
C TYR A 418 -16.81 -17.95 -1.49
N LYS A 419 -16.71 -19.15 -2.04
CA LYS A 419 -17.83 -20.11 -2.13
C LYS A 419 -18.15 -20.77 -0.80
N GLN A 420 -17.25 -20.66 0.18
CA GLN A 420 -17.38 -21.15 1.54
C GLN A 420 -16.67 -20.20 2.51
N PRO A 421 -16.95 -20.25 3.82
CA PRO A 421 -16.30 -19.37 4.80
C PRO A 421 -14.77 -19.47 4.73
N ASP A 422 -14.06 -18.35 4.80
CA ASP A 422 -12.59 -18.31 4.68
C ASP A 422 -11.88 -19.31 5.61
N ALA A 423 -12.36 -19.46 6.85
CA ALA A 423 -11.82 -20.40 7.83
C ALA A 423 -11.89 -21.89 7.41
N SER A 424 -12.70 -22.21 6.40
CA SER A 424 -12.83 -23.56 5.85
C SER A 424 -12.02 -23.81 4.57
N ILE A 425 -11.41 -22.75 3.99
CA ILE A 425 -10.57 -22.85 2.80
C ILE A 425 -9.13 -23.12 3.25
N ALA A 426 -8.49 -24.14 2.71
CA ALA A 426 -7.09 -24.42 3.02
C ALA A 426 -6.17 -23.29 2.53
N LYS A 427 -5.05 -23.05 3.21
CA LYS A 427 -4.07 -22.02 2.84
C LYS A 427 -3.61 -22.25 1.39
N GLY A 428 -3.68 -21.20 0.58
CA GLY A 428 -3.30 -21.25 -0.85
C GLY A 428 -4.38 -21.76 -1.80
N GLU A 429 -5.56 -22.13 -1.31
CA GLU A 429 -6.68 -22.58 -2.15
C GLU A 429 -7.73 -21.50 -2.45
N VAL A 430 -7.50 -20.26 -2.00
CA VAL A 430 -8.27 -19.07 -2.44
C VAL A 430 -7.87 -18.68 -3.86
N TYR A 431 -8.70 -17.89 -4.55
CA TYR A 431 -8.45 -17.43 -5.93
C TYR A 431 -8.34 -18.57 -6.95
N THR A 432 -9.18 -19.60 -6.75
CA THR A 432 -9.37 -20.73 -7.66
C THR A 432 -10.86 -20.94 -7.92
N ASP A 433 -11.20 -21.56 -9.05
CA ASP A 433 -12.57 -21.94 -9.41
C ASP A 433 -13.28 -22.79 -8.35
N ARG A 434 -12.53 -23.57 -7.56
CA ARG A 434 -13.09 -24.41 -6.50
C ARG A 434 -13.67 -23.62 -5.34
N ASN A 435 -12.98 -22.57 -4.91
CA ASN A 435 -13.29 -21.87 -3.65
C ASN A 435 -13.64 -20.39 -3.84
N SER A 436 -13.51 -19.87 -5.05
CA SER A 436 -13.70 -18.45 -5.35
C SER A 436 -14.47 -18.25 -6.64
N GLU A 437 -15.20 -17.16 -6.69
CA GLU A 437 -15.87 -16.63 -7.87
C GLU A 437 -15.65 -15.12 -7.91
N ILE A 438 -15.66 -14.55 -9.11
CA ILE A 438 -15.55 -13.11 -9.29
C ILE A 438 -16.97 -12.56 -9.46
N ARG A 439 -17.27 -11.50 -8.72
CA ARG A 439 -18.48 -10.72 -8.84
C ARG A 439 -18.15 -9.39 -9.49
N TYR A 440 -19.03 -8.92 -10.37
CA TYR A 440 -18.78 -7.70 -11.13
C TYR A 440 -20.06 -6.91 -11.37
N VAL A 441 -19.96 -5.60 -11.22
CA VAL A 441 -21.00 -4.62 -11.48
C VAL A 441 -20.42 -3.54 -12.37
N ARG A 442 -21.10 -3.27 -13.49
CA ARG A 442 -20.82 -2.15 -14.39
C ARG A 442 -21.95 -1.13 -14.30
N ASP A 443 -21.66 0.13 -14.62
CA ASP A 443 -22.63 1.21 -14.68
C ASP A 443 -23.39 1.35 -13.34
N MET A 444 -22.63 1.70 -12.30
CA MET A 444 -23.07 1.73 -10.90
C MET A 444 -24.21 2.73 -10.59
N GLU A 445 -24.74 3.44 -11.60
CA GLU A 445 -26.02 4.15 -11.58
C GLU A 445 -27.23 3.21 -11.43
N GLN A 446 -27.12 1.91 -11.78
CA GLN A 446 -28.25 0.96 -11.72
C GLN A 446 -28.38 0.13 -10.44
N ALA A 447 -27.62 0.42 -9.37
CA ALA A 447 -27.89 -0.20 -8.06
C ALA A 447 -29.12 0.49 -7.42
N VAL A 448 -30.32 0.05 -7.84
CA VAL A 448 -31.62 0.65 -7.52
C VAL A 448 -32.08 0.36 -6.09
N ASP A 449 -32.61 1.42 -5.45
CA ASP A 449 -33.43 1.48 -4.25
C ASP A 449 -34.43 0.29 -4.12
N PRO A 450 -34.40 -0.52 -3.05
CA PRO A 450 -35.35 -1.61 -2.82
C PRO A 450 -36.80 -1.16 -2.60
N ARG A 451 -37.11 0.15 -2.62
CA ARG A 451 -38.43 0.70 -2.29
C ARG A 451 -39.24 1.31 -3.43
N GLN A 452 -38.87 1.09 -4.70
CA GLN A 452 -39.77 1.43 -5.81
C GLN A 452 -40.17 0.21 -6.65
N ASP A 453 -41.36 -0.28 -6.31
CA ASP A 453 -42.13 -1.31 -6.98
C ASP A 453 -42.58 -0.91 -8.39
N SER A 454 -42.68 -1.92 -9.25
CA SER A 454 -43.65 -2.05 -10.34
C SER A 454 -43.70 -0.96 -11.42
N SER A 455 -42.99 -1.20 -12.53
CA SER A 455 -43.64 -1.46 -13.83
C SER A 455 -42.58 -1.54 -14.93
N HIS A 456 -42.82 -2.43 -15.89
CA HIS A 456 -42.18 -2.59 -17.20
C HIS A 456 -41.52 -3.97 -17.36
N SER A 457 -42.37 -5.00 -17.41
CA SER A 457 -42.06 -6.19 -18.20
C SER A 457 -43.11 -6.31 -19.30
N ALA A 458 -42.66 -6.12 -20.53
CA ALA A 458 -43.43 -6.37 -21.73
C ALA A 458 -43.70 -7.88 -21.83
N LYS A 459 -44.98 -8.26 -21.79
CA LYS A 459 -45.44 -9.61 -22.14
C LYS A 459 -45.37 -9.81 -23.67
N PRO A 460 -45.03 -11.02 -24.14
CA PRO A 460 -45.69 -11.59 -25.30
C PRO A 460 -47.00 -12.26 -24.89
N ASP A 461 -48.00 -12.08 -25.75
CA ASP A 461 -49.27 -12.80 -25.79
C ASP A 461 -49.08 -14.31 -25.69
N ASP A 462 -49.98 -14.97 -24.95
CA ASP A 462 -50.72 -16.15 -25.41
C ASP A 462 -51.84 -16.48 -24.39
N GLY A 463 -53.06 -16.62 -24.90
CA GLY A 463 -54.30 -16.63 -24.12
C GLY A 463 -54.89 -18.00 -23.79
N ALA A 464 -56.01 -17.90 -23.04
CA ALA A 464 -57.04 -18.92 -22.75
C ALA A 464 -56.58 -20.11 -21.87
N ASP A 465 -57.31 -20.63 -20.89
CA ASP A 465 -58.73 -20.57 -20.58
C ASP A 465 -58.97 -20.96 -19.10
N ASP A 466 -59.99 -20.34 -18.52
CA ASP A 466 -61.06 -20.88 -17.67
C ASP A 466 -60.92 -21.35 -16.20
N SER A 467 -61.97 -20.97 -15.46
CA SER A 467 -62.60 -21.58 -14.27
C SER A 467 -62.18 -21.22 -12.81
N SER A 468 -62.86 -20.19 -12.30
CA SER A 468 -63.83 -20.18 -11.17
C SER A 468 -63.52 -20.65 -9.73
N SER A 469 -64.09 -19.85 -8.80
CA SER A 469 -64.53 -20.07 -7.40
C SER A 469 -63.48 -19.82 -6.31
N SER A 470 -63.58 -18.86 -5.36
CA SER A 470 -64.62 -18.20 -4.53
C SER A 470 -64.67 -18.73 -3.09
N HIS A 471 -64.78 -17.79 -2.14
CA HIS A 471 -65.03 -17.90 -0.69
C HIS A 471 -63.76 -18.04 0.18
N ASP A 472 -63.34 -17.02 0.92
CA ASP A 472 -63.94 -16.28 2.06
C ASP A 472 -63.77 -16.99 3.41
N ALA A 473 -62.91 -16.35 4.22
CA ALA A 473 -63.17 -15.87 5.58
C ALA A 473 -63.11 -16.82 6.80
N ASP A 474 -62.27 -16.35 7.74
CA ASP A 474 -62.50 -16.22 9.18
C ASP A 474 -62.44 -17.42 10.13
N GLY A 475 -61.72 -17.21 11.24
CA GLY A 475 -62.29 -17.46 12.56
C GLY A 475 -61.44 -18.17 13.62
N ASN A 476 -60.68 -17.36 14.38
CA ASN A 476 -60.79 -17.16 15.84
C ASN A 476 -60.44 -18.26 16.90
N GLY A 477 -59.65 -17.83 17.91
CA GLY A 477 -59.73 -18.12 19.37
C GLY A 477 -59.11 -19.44 19.85
N SER A 478 -58.59 -19.62 21.08
CA SER A 478 -58.55 -18.85 22.34
C SER A 478 -57.47 -19.51 23.25
N ALA A 479 -56.57 -18.79 23.93
CA ALA A 479 -56.56 -18.39 25.36
C ALA A 479 -56.68 -19.50 26.44
N ASP A 480 -55.71 -19.50 27.38
CA ASP A 480 -55.77 -19.76 28.84
C ASP A 480 -54.35 -20.19 29.32
N GLY A 481 -53.74 -19.74 30.43
CA GLY A 481 -54.09 -18.81 31.51
C GLY A 481 -52.98 -18.79 32.60
N ASP A 482 -52.84 -17.64 33.27
CA ASP A 482 -52.45 -17.36 34.67
C ASP A 482 -51.10 -17.84 35.29
N THR A 483 -50.14 -16.97 35.65
CA THR A 483 -50.00 -15.98 36.78
C THR A 483 -49.68 -16.64 38.15
N ALA A 484 -48.84 -16.13 39.08
CA ALA A 484 -48.00 -14.93 39.23
C ALA A 484 -47.12 -15.02 40.53
N GLY A 485 -46.13 -14.12 40.65
CA GLY A 485 -45.69 -13.43 41.89
C GLY A 485 -44.48 -14.06 42.64
N GLY A 486 -43.52 -13.33 43.19
CA GLY A 486 -43.28 -11.89 43.33
C GLY A 486 -42.31 -11.61 44.50
N ASP A 487 -41.34 -10.70 44.28
CA ASP A 487 -40.57 -9.80 45.17
C ASP A 487 -39.89 -10.24 46.49
N THR A 488 -38.62 -9.85 46.70
CA THR A 488 -38.24 -8.62 47.48
C THR A 488 -36.72 -8.45 47.70
N ASP A 489 -36.34 -7.19 47.90
CA ASP A 489 -35.02 -6.53 48.01
C ASP A 489 -34.12 -6.82 49.23
N GLY A 490 -32.80 -6.61 49.02
CA GLY A 490 -31.96 -5.66 49.79
C GLY A 490 -31.36 -6.04 51.16
N ASN A 491 -30.02 -6.09 51.27
CA ASN A 491 -29.19 -5.11 52.03
C ASN A 491 -27.78 -5.66 52.37
N ASP A 492 -26.80 -4.76 52.32
CA ASP A 492 -25.35 -4.91 52.58
C ASP A 492 -24.97 -5.37 54.00
N THR A 493 -23.82 -6.04 54.12
CA THR A 493 -22.79 -5.76 55.16
C THR A 493 -21.39 -6.27 54.75
N ASP A 494 -20.39 -5.45 55.11
CA ASP A 494 -18.94 -5.50 54.84
C ASP A 494 -18.16 -6.76 55.26
N GLY A 495 -16.98 -6.95 54.64
CA GLY A 495 -15.78 -7.37 55.41
C GLY A 495 -14.75 -8.31 54.77
N ASN A 496 -13.85 -7.76 53.95
CA ASN A 496 -12.39 -7.99 53.91
C ASN A 496 -11.75 -9.40 53.72
N ASN A 497 -10.81 -9.41 52.75
CA ASN A 497 -9.48 -10.07 52.74
C ASN A 497 -9.34 -11.51 52.17
N GLY A 498 -8.63 -11.59 51.03
CA GLY A 498 -7.41 -12.42 50.93
C GLY A 498 -7.51 -13.80 50.29
N THR A 499 -6.55 -14.01 49.39
CA THR A 499 -5.86 -15.27 49.04
C THR A 499 -6.45 -16.21 47.99
N ASN A 500 -5.61 -16.44 46.96
CA ASN A 500 -5.46 -17.66 46.18
C ASN A 500 -5.84 -18.93 46.97
N ASP A 501 -6.61 -19.82 46.36
CA ASP A 501 -6.12 -21.14 45.88
C ASP A 501 -7.28 -21.85 45.15
N GLY A 502 -6.91 -22.75 44.24
CA GLY A 502 -7.78 -23.35 43.24
C GLY A 502 -8.76 -24.41 43.73
N SER A 503 -9.50 -24.92 42.75
CA SER A 503 -10.11 -26.24 42.82
C SER A 503 -9.90 -26.93 41.47
N SER A 504 -8.92 -27.83 41.48
CA SER A 504 -8.84 -28.96 40.57
C SER A 504 -9.92 -29.97 40.94
N ASP A 505 -10.56 -30.58 39.93
CA ASP A 505 -11.01 -31.96 40.08
C ASP A 505 -10.85 -32.77 38.79
N ALA A 506 -10.08 -33.85 38.97
CA ALA A 506 -10.09 -35.15 38.31
C ALA A 506 -9.58 -35.30 36.84
N GLN A 507 -8.29 -35.63 36.80
CA GLN A 507 -7.51 -36.33 35.77
C GLN A 507 -7.96 -37.79 35.51
N PRO A 508 -7.46 -38.44 34.44
CA PRO A 508 -6.88 -39.79 34.55
C PRO A 508 -5.37 -39.80 34.26
N ASN A 509 -4.64 -40.49 35.13
CA ASN A 509 -3.18 -40.61 35.27
C ASN A 509 -2.43 -41.34 34.14
N GLY A 510 -1.18 -40.90 33.88
CA GLY A 510 -0.14 -41.76 33.29
C GLY A 510 1.13 -41.11 32.68
N GLY A 511 1.91 -40.34 33.45
CA GLY A 511 3.39 -40.27 33.36
C GLY A 511 4.12 -39.59 32.18
N ASP A 512 4.51 -38.32 32.34
CA ASP A 512 5.90 -37.82 32.21
C ASP A 512 5.97 -36.41 32.82
N GLN A 513 6.94 -36.12 33.69
CA GLN A 513 7.03 -34.82 34.38
C GLN A 513 7.72 -33.79 33.47
N THR A 514 6.97 -33.18 32.56
CA THR A 514 7.43 -32.05 31.75
C THR A 514 7.45 -30.77 32.57
N GLN A 515 8.61 -30.11 32.70
CA GLN A 515 8.74 -28.80 33.36
C GLN A 515 8.61 -27.67 32.32
N SER A 516 7.80 -26.66 32.62
CA SER A 516 7.61 -25.46 31.79
C SER A 516 8.11 -24.22 32.54
N VAL A 517 9.00 -23.44 31.92
CA VAL A 517 9.48 -22.13 32.42
C VAL A 517 8.96 -21.03 31.48
N ARG A 518 8.45 -19.94 32.05
CA ARG A 518 7.91 -18.80 31.28
C ARG A 518 8.04 -17.48 32.02
N LEU A 519 8.52 -16.46 31.32
CA LEU A 519 8.48 -15.05 31.70
C LEU A 519 7.31 -14.36 31.00
N SER A 520 6.65 -13.42 31.69
CA SER A 520 5.52 -12.65 31.14
C SER A 520 6.00 -11.39 30.45
N VAL A 521 6.84 -11.56 29.41
CA VAL A 521 7.33 -10.44 28.60
C VAL A 521 6.24 -10.01 27.64
N PRO A 522 5.83 -8.72 27.61
CA PRO A 522 4.83 -8.24 26.67
C PRO A 522 5.38 -8.22 25.25
N THR A 523 4.57 -8.56 24.26
CA THR A 523 4.92 -8.39 22.85
C THR A 523 4.79 -6.93 22.46
N MET A 524 5.84 -6.34 21.90
CA MET A 524 5.81 -5.05 21.22
C MET A 524 5.95 -5.28 19.72
N LEU A 525 4.98 -4.83 18.93
CA LEU A 525 5.04 -4.91 17.47
C LEU A 525 6.08 -3.90 16.95
N GLN A 526 6.89 -4.30 15.99
CA GLN A 526 7.87 -3.38 15.41
C GLN A 526 7.20 -2.25 14.62
N ASP A 527 7.60 -1.00 14.87
CA ASP A 527 7.03 0.18 14.20
C ASP A 527 7.56 0.36 12.76
N SER A 528 8.70 -0.26 12.44
CA SER A 528 9.28 -0.30 11.09
C SER A 528 9.82 -1.70 10.77
N ASN A 529 9.98 -2.03 9.49
CA ASN A 529 10.43 -3.34 9.02
C ASN A 529 11.85 -3.70 9.50
N ASP A 530 12.71 -2.70 9.71
CA ASP A 530 14.09 -2.81 10.22
C ASP A 530 14.19 -2.76 11.76
N TRP A 531 13.05 -2.61 12.46
CA TRP A 531 13.01 -2.36 13.91
C TRP A 531 12.74 -3.60 14.76
N CYS A 532 13.07 -4.80 14.27
CA CYS A 532 12.98 -6.02 15.06
C CYS A 532 13.85 -5.95 16.34
N GLY A 533 15.07 -5.40 16.26
CA GLY A 533 15.94 -5.14 17.41
C GLY A 533 15.35 -4.15 18.43
N PRO A 534 14.96 -2.92 18.03
CA PRO A 534 14.26 -1.96 18.88
C PRO A 534 13.00 -2.52 19.56
N ALA A 535 12.15 -3.23 18.83
CA ALA A 535 10.92 -3.81 19.36
C ALA A 535 11.18 -4.96 20.35
N ALA A 536 12.14 -5.83 20.04
CA ALA A 536 12.60 -6.87 20.94
C ALA A 536 13.14 -6.27 22.25
N LEU A 537 14.00 -5.24 22.16
CA LEU A 537 14.53 -4.57 23.35
C LEU A 537 13.42 -3.85 24.13
N GLN A 538 12.50 -3.15 23.45
CA GLN A 538 11.36 -2.51 24.10
C GLN A 538 10.53 -3.50 24.90
N SER A 539 10.29 -4.69 24.36
CA SER A 539 9.57 -5.78 25.04
C SER A 539 10.24 -6.17 26.37
N VAL A 540 11.57 -6.35 26.34
CA VAL A 540 12.36 -6.68 27.54
C VAL A 540 12.41 -5.52 28.53
N LEU A 541 12.58 -4.28 28.07
CA LEU A 541 12.57 -3.09 28.93
C LEU A 541 11.21 -2.90 29.62
N ARG A 542 10.12 -3.02 28.88
CA ARG A 542 8.74 -2.97 29.43
C ARG A 542 8.53 -4.04 30.48
N TYR A 543 8.99 -5.26 30.24
CA TYR A 543 8.98 -6.35 31.23
C TYR A 543 9.73 -5.99 32.53
N LYS A 544 10.83 -5.24 32.42
CA LYS A 544 11.61 -4.73 33.56
C LYS A 544 11.06 -3.43 34.14
N GLY A 545 9.90 -2.96 33.68
CA GLY A 545 9.23 -1.76 34.17
C GLY A 545 9.82 -0.44 33.63
N ILE A 546 10.59 -0.50 32.54
CA ILE A 546 11.21 0.64 31.89
C ILE A 546 10.45 0.92 30.59
N ASP A 547 9.94 2.15 30.44
CA ASP A 547 9.21 2.58 29.25
C ASP A 547 10.06 3.48 28.36
N VAL A 548 10.35 3.01 27.15
CA VAL A 548 11.13 3.73 26.13
C VAL A 548 10.49 3.45 24.77
N SER A 549 10.41 4.47 23.92
CA SER A 549 9.86 4.31 22.57
C SER A 549 10.81 3.57 21.63
N GLN A 550 10.30 2.88 20.61
CA GLN A 550 11.16 2.22 19.61
C GLN A 550 11.98 3.22 18.81
N SER A 551 11.49 4.44 18.56
CA SER A 551 12.25 5.47 17.86
C SER A 551 13.46 5.95 18.67
N THR A 552 13.31 6.09 20.00
CA THR A 552 14.46 6.36 20.89
C THR A 552 15.45 5.20 20.87
N LEU A 553 14.96 3.96 21.01
CA LEU A 553 15.82 2.78 20.99
C LEU A 553 16.53 2.62 19.64
N ALA A 554 15.86 2.84 18.52
CA ALA A 554 16.45 2.76 17.18
C ALA A 554 17.62 3.73 17.02
N ALA A 555 17.50 4.96 17.54
CA ALA A 555 18.59 5.92 17.54
C ALA A 555 19.77 5.48 18.43
N GLU A 556 19.50 4.93 19.62
CA GLU A 556 20.53 4.49 20.56
C GLU A 556 21.23 3.20 20.12
N LEU A 557 20.49 2.32 19.47
CA LEU A 557 20.92 1.06 18.85
C LEU A 557 21.63 1.28 17.51
N ASN A 558 21.63 2.51 16.99
CA ASN A 558 22.16 2.81 15.66
C ASN A 558 21.53 1.91 14.58
N THR A 559 20.22 1.67 14.69
CA THR A 559 19.43 0.86 13.76
C THR A 559 19.41 1.54 12.39
N LYS A 560 19.70 0.77 11.34
CA LYS A 560 19.74 1.27 9.97
C LYS A 560 18.65 0.61 9.12
N PRO A 561 18.02 1.34 8.19
CA PRO A 561 16.97 0.81 7.32
C PRO A 561 17.35 -0.45 6.53
N VAL A 562 18.63 -0.60 6.18
CA VAL A 562 19.11 -1.71 5.34
C VAL A 562 19.61 -2.90 6.15
N THR A 563 20.37 -2.65 7.22
CA THR A 563 21.06 -3.70 7.99
C THR A 563 20.39 -4.02 9.33
N GLY A 564 19.34 -3.28 9.70
CA GLY A 564 18.72 -3.40 11.00
C GLY A 564 19.68 -3.00 12.14
N THR A 565 19.68 -3.77 13.22
CA THR A 565 20.46 -3.50 14.43
C THR A 565 21.61 -4.51 14.58
N GLU A 566 22.82 -3.98 14.71
CA GLU A 566 24.00 -4.79 15.03
C GLU A 566 23.87 -5.40 16.44
N TYR A 567 24.17 -6.69 16.59
CA TYR A 567 24.00 -7.39 17.88
C TYR A 567 24.85 -6.78 19.01
N VAL A 568 26.01 -6.21 18.67
CA VAL A 568 26.88 -5.51 19.62
C VAL A 568 26.23 -4.23 20.16
N ASP A 569 25.47 -3.51 19.32
CA ASP A 569 24.72 -2.33 19.74
C ASP A 569 23.51 -2.73 20.58
N LEU A 570 22.81 -3.82 20.22
CA LEU A 570 21.75 -4.40 21.04
C LEU A 570 22.24 -4.74 22.45
N ALA A 571 23.34 -5.48 22.57
CA ALA A 571 23.93 -5.82 23.87
C ALA A 571 24.34 -4.56 24.64
N ARG A 572 25.00 -3.61 23.98
CA ARG A 572 25.47 -2.35 24.60
C ARG A 572 24.32 -1.52 25.18
N VAL A 573 23.24 -1.33 24.42
CA VAL A 573 22.09 -0.52 24.86
C VAL A 573 21.29 -1.28 25.92
N ALA A 574 21.05 -2.58 25.75
CA ALA A 574 20.42 -3.40 26.78
C ALA A 574 21.17 -3.33 28.11
N ASN A 575 22.51 -3.40 28.06
CA ASN A 575 23.36 -3.27 29.24
C ASN A 575 23.27 -1.90 29.90
N ALA A 576 23.24 -0.83 29.09
CA ALA A 576 23.11 0.53 29.61
C ALA A 576 21.82 0.72 30.41
N TYR A 577 20.69 0.19 29.91
CA TYR A 577 19.40 0.27 30.60
C TYR A 577 19.29 -0.65 31.82
N LEU A 578 19.77 -1.89 31.70
CA LEU A 578 19.46 -2.94 32.68
C LEU A 578 20.54 -3.16 33.73
N PHE A 579 21.79 -2.83 33.40
CA PHE A 579 22.96 -3.06 34.24
C PHE A 579 23.74 -1.78 34.56
N GLY A 580 23.37 -0.65 33.95
CA GLY A 580 24.00 0.66 34.19
C GLY A 580 25.42 0.79 33.63
N VAL A 581 25.82 -0.11 32.75
CA VAL A 581 27.13 -0.13 32.07
C VAL A 581 26.89 -0.42 30.60
N ALA A 582 27.52 0.30 29.68
CA ALA A 582 27.35 0.02 28.24
C ALA A 582 28.16 -1.23 27.83
N ASP A 583 29.41 -1.31 28.27
CA ASP A 583 30.31 -2.42 27.98
C ASP A 583 30.38 -3.36 29.19
N ALA A 584 29.64 -4.46 29.13
CA ALA A 584 29.71 -5.50 30.16
C ALA A 584 31.11 -6.15 30.16
N ASN A 585 31.63 -6.43 31.35
CA ASN A 585 32.84 -7.24 31.48
C ASN A 585 32.54 -8.63 30.88
N PRO A 586 33.40 -9.21 30.01
CA PRO A 586 33.16 -10.52 29.39
C PRO A 586 32.89 -11.69 30.36
N SER A 587 33.23 -11.54 31.64
CA SER A 587 32.92 -12.51 32.71
C SER A 587 31.92 -12.00 33.76
N GLY A 588 31.40 -10.78 33.58
CA GLY A 588 30.49 -10.11 34.49
C GLY A 588 29.03 -10.18 34.06
N ALA A 589 28.15 -9.71 34.93
CA ALA A 589 26.73 -9.59 34.63
C ALA A 589 26.48 -8.59 33.49
N GLY A 590 25.57 -8.94 32.60
CA GLY A 590 25.21 -8.18 31.42
C GLY A 590 24.87 -9.11 30.25
N TYR A 591 24.22 -8.55 29.25
CA TYR A 591 23.97 -9.15 27.94
C TYR A 591 25.26 -9.27 27.13
N HIS A 592 25.52 -10.46 26.61
CA HIS A 592 26.69 -10.78 25.77
C HIS A 592 26.28 -11.35 24.42
N VAL A 593 26.98 -10.95 23.36
CA VAL A 593 26.77 -11.52 22.02
C VAL A 593 27.50 -12.86 21.92
N GLN A 594 26.79 -13.92 21.55
CA GLN A 594 27.37 -15.17 21.11
C GLN A 594 27.13 -15.35 19.62
N THR A 595 28.20 -15.31 18.83
CA THR A 595 28.14 -15.64 17.40
C THR A 595 28.29 -17.15 17.19
N ILE A 596 27.66 -17.66 16.15
CA ILE A 596 27.69 -19.05 15.71
C ILE A 596 28.15 -19.09 14.25
N ALA A 597 28.78 -20.18 13.82
CA ALA A 597 29.12 -20.35 12.41
C ALA A 597 27.87 -20.64 11.57
N PHE A 598 27.80 -20.05 10.36
CA PHE A 598 26.74 -20.37 9.40
C PHE A 598 26.69 -21.87 9.10
N GLY A 599 25.50 -22.46 9.21
CA GLY A 599 25.25 -23.88 8.99
C GLY A 599 25.85 -24.81 10.05
N ASP A 600 26.16 -24.32 11.26
CA ASP A 600 26.73 -25.15 12.33
C ASP A 600 25.79 -26.32 12.70
N THR A 601 26.32 -27.55 12.68
CA THR A 601 25.61 -28.77 13.06
C THR A 601 26.13 -29.37 14.38
N SER A 602 26.92 -28.61 15.14
CA SER A 602 27.55 -29.04 16.38
C SER A 602 26.52 -29.18 17.50
N VAL A 603 26.45 -30.37 18.08
CA VAL A 603 25.64 -30.64 19.27
C VAL A 603 26.09 -29.78 20.45
N GLN A 604 27.37 -29.41 20.52
CA GLN A 604 27.89 -28.55 21.61
C GLN A 604 27.34 -27.12 21.50
N THR A 605 27.16 -26.60 20.28
CA THR A 605 26.58 -25.28 20.05
C THR A 605 25.12 -25.24 20.52
N ALA A 606 24.32 -26.25 20.16
CA ALA A 606 22.95 -26.38 20.63
C ALA A 606 22.86 -26.54 22.17
N GLN A 607 23.74 -27.35 22.75
CA GLN A 607 23.82 -27.52 24.21
C GLN A 607 24.22 -26.23 24.95
N LEU A 608 25.12 -25.42 24.37
CA LEU A 608 25.49 -24.14 24.93
C LEU A 608 24.33 -23.16 24.89
N PHE A 609 23.61 -23.06 23.77
CA PHE A 609 22.41 -22.22 23.66
C PHE A 609 21.34 -22.63 24.68
N GLU A 610 21.05 -23.92 24.80
CA GLU A 610 20.14 -24.46 25.83
C GLU A 610 20.60 -24.10 27.25
N GLN A 611 21.90 -24.21 27.54
CA GLN A 611 22.46 -23.84 28.84
C GLN A 611 22.29 -22.35 29.14
N ARG A 612 22.46 -21.48 28.13
CA ARG A 612 22.23 -20.03 28.26
C ARG A 612 20.77 -19.75 28.58
N VAL A 613 19.84 -20.19 27.73
CA VAL A 613 18.40 -20.03 27.97
C VAL A 613 18.00 -20.48 29.38
N LYS A 614 18.46 -21.64 29.86
CA LYS A 614 18.18 -22.09 31.24
C LYS A 614 18.74 -21.15 32.32
N THR A 615 19.97 -20.67 32.13
CA THR A 615 20.66 -19.81 33.10
C THR A 615 20.02 -18.44 33.17
N ASP A 616 19.70 -17.86 32.02
CA ASP A 616 19.24 -16.49 31.89
C ASP A 616 17.74 -16.38 32.24
N MET A 617 16.92 -17.38 31.86
CA MET A 617 15.54 -17.48 32.35
C MET A 617 15.47 -17.59 33.89
N ALA A 618 16.41 -18.32 34.52
CA ALA A 618 16.46 -18.46 35.98
C ALA A 618 16.76 -17.14 36.69
N SER A 619 17.41 -16.20 36.00
CA SER A 619 17.70 -14.83 36.47
C SER A 619 16.62 -13.82 36.07
N ASN A 620 15.54 -14.27 35.42
CA ASN A 620 14.49 -13.45 34.81
C ASN A 620 15.01 -12.53 33.70
N ASP A 621 15.99 -12.98 32.92
CA ASP A 621 16.61 -12.23 31.82
C ASP A 621 16.29 -12.93 30.48
N PRO A 622 15.32 -12.42 29.69
CA PRO A 622 14.97 -12.95 28.38
C PRO A 622 16.17 -12.96 27.42
N VAL A 623 16.25 -13.96 26.53
CA VAL A 623 17.37 -14.11 25.57
C VAL A 623 16.93 -13.61 24.20
N PHE A 624 17.71 -12.73 23.58
CA PHE A 624 17.48 -12.28 22.21
C PHE A 624 18.11 -13.27 21.23
N VAL A 625 17.42 -13.60 20.15
CA VAL A 625 17.88 -14.62 19.20
C VAL A 625 17.70 -14.11 17.78
N ALA A 626 18.77 -14.16 16.99
CA ALA A 626 18.71 -13.94 15.56
C ALA A 626 18.29 -15.24 14.86
N ILE A 627 17.23 -15.16 14.05
CA ILE A 627 16.66 -16.29 13.32
C ILE A 627 16.51 -15.97 11.84
N ASP A 628 16.66 -16.97 10.98
CA ASP A 628 16.16 -16.89 9.61
C ASP A 628 14.65 -17.08 9.61
N VAL A 629 13.91 -16.06 9.14
CA VAL A 629 12.45 -16.10 9.08
C VAL A 629 11.95 -17.28 8.25
N ALA A 630 12.59 -17.62 7.13
CA ALA A 630 12.17 -18.75 6.28
C ALA A 630 12.36 -20.11 6.94
N ALA A 631 13.34 -20.22 7.85
CA ALA A 631 13.60 -21.47 8.57
C ALA A 631 12.70 -21.64 9.80
N MET A 632 12.14 -20.53 10.30
CA MET A 632 11.19 -20.49 11.42
C MET A 632 9.74 -20.60 10.94
N TYR A 633 9.39 -19.97 9.82
CA TYR A 633 8.01 -19.82 9.36
C TYR A 633 7.85 -20.21 7.88
N ASP A 634 6.93 -21.13 7.62
CA ASP A 634 6.63 -21.58 6.26
C ASP A 634 5.96 -20.47 5.43
N GLY A 635 6.51 -20.23 4.24
CA GLY A 635 6.00 -19.24 3.28
C GLY A 635 6.58 -17.83 3.42
N PHE A 636 7.63 -17.68 4.23
CA PHE A 636 8.43 -16.46 4.29
C PHE A 636 9.72 -16.60 3.49
N GLY A 637 10.19 -15.48 2.93
CA GLY A 637 11.53 -15.39 2.34
C GLY A 637 12.62 -15.38 3.41
N HIS A 638 13.86 -15.66 3.01
CA HIS A 638 15.02 -15.56 3.88
C HIS A 638 15.15 -14.12 4.40
N GLY A 639 15.43 -13.97 5.69
CA GLY A 639 15.65 -12.67 6.29
C GLY A 639 16.18 -12.80 7.70
N ASN A 640 17.11 -11.91 8.06
CA ASN A 640 17.55 -11.78 9.44
C ASN A 640 16.44 -11.14 10.28
N HIS A 641 16.09 -11.78 11.39
CA HIS A 641 15.07 -11.28 12.30
C HIS A 641 15.42 -11.54 13.75
N MET A 642 15.08 -10.58 14.62
CA MET A 642 15.36 -10.64 16.05
C MET A 642 14.10 -10.98 16.83
N ILE A 643 14.13 -12.08 17.57
CA ILE A 643 13.06 -12.52 18.47
C ILE A 643 13.55 -12.55 19.92
N VAL A 644 12.62 -12.70 20.88
CA VAL A 644 12.96 -12.83 22.30
C VAL A 644 12.45 -14.15 22.85
N VAL A 645 13.34 -15.04 23.25
CA VAL A 645 12.99 -16.27 23.99
C VAL A 645 12.55 -15.90 25.40
N THR A 646 11.33 -16.31 25.75
CA THR A 646 10.65 -15.99 27.01
C THR A 646 10.37 -17.22 27.86
N GLY A 647 10.67 -18.42 27.37
CA GLY A 647 10.46 -19.66 28.11
C GLY A 647 10.85 -20.91 27.34
N TYR A 648 10.66 -22.06 27.99
CA TYR A 648 10.94 -23.37 27.40
C TYR A 648 10.18 -24.50 28.12
N ASP A 649 10.06 -25.63 27.44
CA ASP A 649 9.58 -26.91 28.00
C ASP A 649 10.70 -27.94 28.00
N THR A 650 10.76 -28.78 29.04
CA THR A 650 11.74 -29.89 29.11
C THR A 650 11.10 -31.26 29.10
N ASP A 651 11.85 -32.25 28.61
CA ASP A 651 11.56 -33.67 28.86
C ASP A 651 11.90 -34.07 30.31
N ALA A 652 11.68 -35.35 30.64
CA ALA A 652 11.97 -35.90 31.96
C ALA A 652 13.47 -35.92 32.33
N ASN A 653 14.37 -35.81 31.34
CA ASN A 653 15.81 -35.70 31.55
C ASN A 653 16.25 -34.22 31.72
N GLY A 654 15.31 -33.30 31.64
CA GLY A 654 15.54 -31.87 31.72
C GLY A 654 16.06 -31.27 30.41
N ALA A 655 16.09 -32.00 29.29
CA ALA A 655 16.49 -31.46 27.99
C ALA A 655 15.37 -30.59 27.41
N ILE A 656 15.70 -29.42 26.84
CA ILE A 656 14.69 -28.57 26.22
C ILE A 656 14.11 -29.27 24.99
N THR A 657 12.78 -29.40 24.97
CA THR A 657 12.03 -29.93 23.84
C THR A 657 11.44 -28.82 22.98
N HIS A 658 11.01 -27.72 23.61
CA HIS A 658 10.41 -26.58 22.94
C HIS A 658 10.87 -25.26 23.55
N TYR A 659 11.03 -24.25 22.71
CA TYR A 659 11.24 -22.86 23.11
C TYR A 659 9.94 -22.08 22.97
N ARG A 660 9.71 -21.16 23.90
CA ARG A 660 8.67 -20.13 23.80
C ARG A 660 9.35 -18.80 23.57
N PHE A 661 8.84 -18.04 22.61
CA PHE A 661 9.41 -16.76 22.27
C PHE A 661 8.33 -15.77 21.85
N ILE A 662 8.61 -14.48 21.98
CA ILE A 662 7.80 -13.43 21.39
C ILE A 662 8.48 -12.91 20.13
N ASP A 663 7.67 -12.64 19.13
CA ASP A 663 8.09 -12.12 17.85
C ASP A 663 7.40 -10.76 17.60
N SER A 664 8.17 -9.74 17.23
CA SER A 664 7.68 -8.39 16.96
C SER A 664 7.16 -8.21 15.53
N MET A 665 7.39 -9.18 14.65
CA MET A 665 7.04 -9.10 13.23
C MET A 665 5.53 -9.14 13.05
N ARG A 666 4.96 -8.11 12.40
CA ARG A 666 3.50 -7.94 12.27
C ARG A 666 2.84 -9.10 11.53
N SER A 667 3.52 -9.65 10.52
CA SER A 667 3.01 -10.74 9.68
C SER A 667 2.94 -12.11 10.37
N VAL A 668 3.56 -12.29 11.54
CA VAL A 668 3.53 -13.56 12.27
C VAL A 668 2.61 -13.53 13.49
N GLN A 669 1.91 -12.43 13.75
CA GLN A 669 0.99 -12.32 14.88
C GLN A 669 -0.26 -13.21 14.69
N ASP A 670 -0.80 -13.75 15.78
CA ASP A 670 -2.07 -14.50 15.78
C ASP A 670 -3.06 -13.98 16.84
N ALA A 671 -4.37 -14.24 16.68
CA ALA A 671 -5.43 -13.81 17.62
C ALA A 671 -5.16 -14.15 19.08
N THR A 672 -4.61 -15.35 19.30
CA THR A 672 -4.73 -16.04 20.59
C THR A 672 -3.52 -15.77 21.45
N TYR A 673 -2.35 -15.72 20.83
CA TYR A 673 -1.06 -15.59 21.48
C TYR A 673 -0.31 -14.34 21.01
N GLY A 674 -0.83 -13.60 20.03
CA GLY A 674 -0.13 -12.47 19.43
C GLY A 674 1.19 -12.93 18.82
N GLY A 675 2.28 -12.35 19.28
CA GLY A 675 3.63 -12.71 18.86
C GLY A 675 4.21 -13.88 19.62
N LEU A 676 3.52 -14.43 20.63
CA LEU A 676 4.02 -15.57 21.40
C LEU A 676 3.92 -16.86 20.57
N LYS A 677 5.06 -17.48 20.32
CA LYS A 677 5.20 -18.73 19.57
C LYS A 677 5.83 -19.82 20.41
N ILE A 678 5.57 -21.07 20.01
CA ILE A 678 6.17 -22.27 20.57
C ILE A 678 6.74 -23.08 19.43
N VAL A 679 8.00 -23.46 19.53
CA VAL A 679 8.70 -24.20 18.48
C VAL A 679 9.59 -25.28 19.08
N ASP A 680 9.74 -26.40 18.39
CA ASP A 680 10.64 -27.47 18.84
C ASP A 680 12.11 -27.03 18.81
N ALA A 681 12.93 -27.68 19.63
CA ALA A 681 14.34 -27.31 19.79
C ALA A 681 15.17 -27.44 18.49
N ALA A 682 14.82 -28.38 17.62
CA ALA A 682 15.54 -28.58 16.35
C ALA A 682 15.21 -27.47 15.36
N THR A 683 13.94 -27.07 15.27
CA THR A 683 13.52 -25.95 14.43
C THR A 683 14.10 -24.62 14.92
N MET A 684 14.13 -24.35 16.24
CA MET A 684 14.81 -23.17 16.78
C MET A 684 16.29 -23.13 16.38
N MET A 685 17.02 -24.22 16.64
CA MET A 685 18.44 -24.28 16.28
C MET A 685 18.67 -24.16 14.79
N ARG A 686 17.84 -24.79 13.96
CA ARG A 686 17.90 -24.63 12.50
C ARG A 686 17.75 -23.17 12.10
N ALA A 687 16.75 -22.48 12.64
CA ALA A 687 16.52 -21.07 12.31
C ALA A 687 17.67 -20.16 12.73
N ILE A 688 18.34 -20.44 13.84
CA ILE A 688 19.54 -19.72 14.27
C ILE A 688 20.70 -19.96 13.29
N VAL A 689 21.03 -21.21 13.00
CA VAL A 689 22.25 -21.53 12.23
C VAL A 689 22.12 -21.26 10.73
N THR A 690 20.91 -21.13 10.20
CA THR A 690 20.67 -20.74 8.80
C THR A 690 20.51 -19.24 8.61
N ASN A 691 20.45 -18.46 9.69
CA ASN A 691 20.49 -16.99 9.60
C ASN A 691 21.79 -16.54 8.93
N GLU A 692 21.76 -15.45 8.16
CA GLU A 692 22.97 -14.89 7.50
C GLU A 692 24.07 -14.48 8.49
N GLU A 693 23.67 -14.08 9.70
CA GLU A 693 24.50 -13.71 10.82
C GLU A 693 24.07 -14.48 12.10
N PRO A 694 24.35 -15.79 12.20
CA PRO A 694 23.89 -16.62 13.32
C PRO A 694 24.39 -16.10 14.67
N ALA A 695 23.48 -15.70 15.54
CA ALA A 695 23.82 -15.22 16.86
C ALA A 695 22.65 -15.28 17.85
N TYR A 696 22.99 -15.16 19.12
CA TYR A 696 22.05 -14.80 20.16
C TYR A 696 22.72 -13.86 21.17
N VAL A 697 21.92 -13.04 21.84
CA VAL A 697 22.35 -12.14 22.91
C VAL A 697 21.71 -12.59 24.21
N TRP A 698 22.54 -12.99 25.17
CA TRP A 698 22.14 -13.70 26.39
C TRP A 698 22.60 -12.98 27.64
#